data_AF-A0A952UFK1-F1
#
_entry.id   AF-A0A952UFK1-F1
#
_cell.length_a   1.000
_cell.length_b   1.000
_cell.length_c   1.000
_cell.angle_alpha   90.00
_cell.angle_beta   90.00
_cell.angle_gamma   90.00
#
_symmetry.space_group_name_H-M   'P 1'
#
loop_
_entity.id
_entity.type
_entity.pdbx_description
1 polymer ?
#
loop_
_entity_poly.entity_id
_entity_poly.type
_entity_poly.pdbx_seq_one_letter_code
_entity_poly.pdbx_strand_id
1 'polypeptide(L)'
;MGGTGSPNLDVTSSGHGAQAEKLSAKVRTDAAALLSDITAVERTLAAATKDSAAESRAELATASQRANELAQQKALRIEADAASDTDRRRAAVAAAVAELAPDVAGADLSSEWTASQGRGRPSSFYRFGMAQGPELPAIAPFFDRGGWYLTGDRARSLDVVRALLARAVAQVPLNHLRIVAFDPRIQGSLGQFARLRGANAASFPAPATSARDFDTALGGVVASAASNGELISGAGLENLGQLWDENAAPQGVYTVVVVLDYPTGIDEQAQAALVRLAQSGASRGVSLVVQQDPDVRPERDVEPTMLAQRLMQLEGTASGWSSPQFSERVVVGYDGAPARETIEGIVGAAAEASASNTGPTVPLNDYVGEQLWTESSAESIDAVIGRSGKQPLILSLRTENPPHPNMLIGGAVGQGKSNLLLDIVFSLASRYSPAELQLVLLDFKEGLEFQRFGPDAEGQNWLPHARVLSLESNKPFGVAVLDHIVAELGLRASIFKQANASSINEYRRGGGDMPRMLVVIDEFHMLFEGDGDLTALAVERLEQVAKQGRAFGVHLLLATQSLTGISGLRAKGDSIFAQFPLRMSLKNTAEESQALLSQGNKAASELTYRGEVIVNRNFGLDPTGSNERAIAAYADPAFTLSLQRRMWAAAVAPEPPLVFLGRSFAPWPSEQFGELAPASSITAWLGMPIEITTRPAAVPLTRDVDQAIAVVGRSGEELSAIMSSLVATISSGLPAASRLVVLDGDGKDSTQWLLPALAHAERLGHTVQRIPRQEVSDYLMTTLDPAIADDDTVLVVGLGLHRVADLVTEHSLDPDNPFSDTASGAAVLRRLAKSGALTGKFFVGNWTNLRTLSEHMGNNREGIGVFALLGVGAEEYREVLGPYAAMPSGSPRATVLDGRFGDPERVVVPFAMPESLEGSS
;
A
#
# COMPACT_ATOMS: atom_id res chain seq x y z
N MET A 1 -44.99 -58.03 -7.26
CA MET A 1 -45.57 -59.18 -6.52
C MET A 1 -44.53 -59.54 -5.47
N GLY A 2 -44.65 -59.20 -4.18
CA GLY A 2 -45.72 -59.57 -3.24
C GLY A 2 -45.40 -60.97 -2.70
N GLY A 3 -45.29 -61.29 -1.41
CA GLY A 3 -45.48 -60.58 -0.15
C GLY A 3 -45.70 -61.64 0.95
N THR A 4 -45.41 -61.28 2.21
CA THR A 4 -45.96 -61.80 3.49
C THR A 4 -45.52 -63.18 4.03
N GLY A 5 -45.34 -63.23 5.37
CA GLY A 5 -45.64 -64.41 6.19
C GLY A 5 -44.79 -64.59 7.45
N SER A 6 -45.36 -64.26 8.62
CA SER A 6 -44.88 -64.62 9.98
C SER A 6 -44.67 -66.15 10.16
N PRO A 7 -44.03 -66.60 11.26
CA PRO A 7 -44.86 -67.21 12.30
C PRO A 7 -44.36 -67.08 13.76
N ASN A 8 -45.26 -67.51 14.64
CA ASN A 8 -45.27 -67.47 16.10
C ASN A 8 -44.90 -68.86 16.69
N LEU A 9 -44.54 -68.89 17.97
CA LEU A 9 -44.73 -69.97 18.98
C LEU A 9 -43.85 -71.26 18.99
N ASP A 10 -42.98 -71.31 20.02
CA ASP A 10 -43.09 -72.14 21.25
C ASP A 10 -42.34 -73.50 21.42
N VAL A 11 -41.84 -73.65 22.67
CA VAL A 11 -41.42 -74.83 23.47
C VAL A 11 -40.13 -75.62 23.15
N THR A 12 -39.14 -75.56 24.05
CA THR A 12 -38.67 -76.66 24.94
C THR A 12 -37.34 -76.31 25.63
N SER A 13 -37.32 -76.17 26.98
CA SER A 13 -36.08 -76.18 27.77
C SER A 13 -36.22 -77.07 29.02
N SER A 14 -36.28 -78.38 28.79
CA SER A 14 -36.25 -79.46 29.79
C SER A 14 -34.88 -79.68 30.45
N GLY A 15 -34.06 -78.64 30.60
CA GLY A 15 -32.66 -78.73 31.08
C GLY A 15 -32.41 -78.27 32.51
N HIS A 16 -33.32 -77.52 33.15
CA HIS A 16 -33.01 -76.82 34.42
C HIS A 16 -33.39 -77.58 35.71
N GLY A 17 -34.22 -78.62 35.65
CA GLY A 17 -34.65 -79.39 36.83
C GLY A 17 -33.57 -80.31 37.41
N ALA A 18 -32.79 -80.99 36.57
CA ALA A 18 -31.80 -81.99 37.01
C ALA A 18 -30.51 -81.37 37.62
N GLN A 19 -30.27 -80.08 37.37
CA GLN A 19 -29.07 -79.38 37.84
C GLN A 19 -29.27 -78.73 39.22
N ALA A 20 -30.50 -78.36 39.57
CA ALA A 20 -30.87 -77.84 40.88
C ALA A 20 -30.86 -78.93 41.98
N GLU A 21 -31.28 -80.16 41.66
CA GLU A 21 -31.26 -81.29 42.62
C GLU A 21 -29.83 -81.75 42.97
N LYS A 22 -28.92 -81.79 42.00
CA LYS A 22 -27.49 -82.09 42.26
C LYS A 22 -26.81 -81.04 43.12
N LEU A 23 -27.14 -79.75 42.95
CA LEU A 23 -26.60 -78.66 43.77
C LEU A 23 -27.12 -78.75 45.21
N SER A 24 -28.41 -79.06 45.39
CA SER A 24 -29.06 -79.24 46.71
C SER A 24 -28.46 -80.41 47.50
N ALA A 25 -28.19 -81.55 46.85
CA ALA A 25 -27.58 -82.72 47.49
C ALA A 25 -26.12 -82.44 47.93
N LYS A 26 -25.36 -81.71 47.12
CA LYS A 26 -23.99 -81.28 47.46
C LYS A 26 -23.98 -80.31 48.64
N VAL A 27 -24.86 -79.30 48.63
CA VAL A 27 -25.01 -78.34 49.75
C VAL A 27 -25.37 -79.03 51.06
N ARG A 28 -26.23 -80.07 51.04
CA ARG A 28 -26.56 -80.84 52.26
C ARG A 28 -25.38 -81.67 52.78
N THR A 29 -24.57 -82.22 51.89
CA THR A 29 -23.40 -83.03 52.27
C THR A 29 -22.29 -82.14 52.81
N ASP A 30 -22.05 -80.99 52.18
CA ASP A 30 -21.08 -79.99 52.63
C ASP A 30 -21.52 -79.36 53.96
N ALA A 31 -22.82 -79.11 54.15
CA ALA A 31 -23.38 -78.60 55.41
C ALA A 31 -23.27 -79.61 56.56
N ALA A 32 -23.43 -80.92 56.29
CA ALA A 32 -23.29 -81.97 57.30
C ALA A 32 -21.83 -82.17 57.74
N ALA A 33 -20.88 -82.05 56.81
CA ALA A 33 -19.45 -82.06 57.10
C ALA A 33 -19.05 -80.82 57.94
N LEU A 34 -19.53 -79.63 57.55
CA LEU A 34 -19.33 -78.39 58.31
C LEU A 34 -19.91 -78.48 59.72
N LEU A 35 -21.10 -79.08 59.91
CA LEU A 35 -21.67 -79.25 61.24
C LEU A 35 -20.84 -80.20 62.11
N SER A 36 -20.29 -81.27 61.54
CA SER A 36 -19.40 -82.20 62.25
C SER A 36 -18.09 -81.52 62.68
N ASP A 37 -17.50 -80.70 61.80
CA ASP A 37 -16.29 -79.93 62.08
C ASP A 37 -16.56 -78.85 63.14
N ILE A 38 -17.69 -78.15 63.06
CA ILE A 38 -18.12 -77.17 64.07
C ILE A 38 -18.31 -77.86 65.43
N THR A 39 -18.92 -79.04 65.48
CA THR A 39 -19.14 -79.78 66.74
C THR A 39 -17.82 -80.31 67.33
N ALA A 40 -16.83 -80.65 66.49
CA ALA A 40 -15.49 -81.02 66.91
C ALA A 40 -14.69 -79.83 67.43
N VAL A 41 -14.81 -78.66 66.79
CA VAL A 41 -14.24 -77.39 67.25
C VAL A 41 -14.87 -76.95 68.58
N GLU A 42 -16.19 -77.05 68.73
CA GLU A 42 -16.91 -76.72 69.97
C GLU A 42 -16.51 -77.61 71.15
N ARG A 43 -16.27 -78.90 70.92
CA ARG A 43 -15.75 -79.82 71.96
C ARG A 43 -14.31 -79.54 72.34
N THR A 44 -13.49 -79.05 71.40
CA THR A 44 -12.11 -78.64 71.65
C THR A 44 -12.07 -77.30 72.40
N LEU A 45 -13.03 -76.41 72.13
CA LEU A 45 -13.21 -75.11 72.79
C LEU A 45 -13.76 -75.24 74.22
N ALA A 46 -14.59 -76.26 74.50
CA ALA A 46 -15.17 -76.51 75.81
C ALA A 46 -14.17 -77.11 76.85
N ALA A 47 -13.00 -77.58 76.41
CA ALA A 47 -11.96 -78.17 77.27
C ALA A 47 -10.75 -77.25 77.53
N ALA A 48 -10.68 -76.06 76.92
CA ALA A 48 -9.68 -75.03 77.21
C ALA A 48 -10.28 -73.95 78.14
N THR A 49 -9.96 -74.07 79.43
CA THR A 49 -10.41 -73.24 80.54
C THR A 49 -10.11 -71.75 80.39
N LYS A 50 -11.16 -70.93 80.60
CA LYS A 50 -11.27 -69.95 81.69
C LYS A 50 -10.00 -69.11 81.97
N ASP A 51 -9.61 -68.29 80.99
CA ASP A 51 -8.89 -67.00 81.14
C ASP A 51 -8.89 -66.17 79.83
N SER A 52 -9.22 -66.75 78.67
CA SER A 52 -9.19 -66.08 77.36
C SER A 52 -10.47 -65.29 76.95
N ALA A 53 -11.59 -65.40 77.66
CA ALA A 53 -12.86 -64.78 77.23
C ALA A 53 -12.93 -63.24 77.37
N ALA A 54 -12.08 -62.64 78.20
CA ALA A 54 -11.98 -61.18 78.35
C ALA A 54 -11.03 -60.57 77.30
N GLU A 55 -9.86 -61.19 77.07
CA GLU A 55 -8.94 -60.80 76.01
C GLU A 55 -9.57 -60.96 74.62
N SER A 56 -10.24 -62.08 74.33
CA SER A 56 -10.88 -62.25 73.02
C SER A 56 -12.06 -61.30 72.78
N ARG A 57 -12.78 -60.82 73.82
CA ARG A 57 -13.80 -59.76 73.65
C ARG A 57 -13.16 -58.38 73.42
N ALA A 58 -12.06 -58.08 74.10
CA ALA A 58 -11.31 -56.85 73.88
C ALA A 58 -10.66 -56.83 72.48
N GLU A 59 -10.09 -57.96 72.05
CA GLU A 59 -9.53 -58.15 70.70
C GLU A 59 -10.61 -58.06 69.62
N LEU A 60 -11.80 -58.67 69.83
CA LEU A 60 -12.92 -58.57 68.89
C LEU A 60 -13.47 -57.14 68.80
N ALA A 61 -13.57 -56.43 69.92
CA ALA A 61 -13.97 -55.02 69.95
C ALA A 61 -12.94 -54.13 69.24
N THR A 62 -11.64 -54.35 69.48
CA THR A 62 -10.55 -53.64 68.81
C THR A 62 -10.48 -53.95 67.32
N ALA A 63 -10.71 -55.21 66.93
CA ALA A 63 -10.77 -55.63 65.53
C ALA A 63 -12.00 -55.05 64.81
N SER A 64 -13.16 -54.99 65.47
CA SER A 64 -14.38 -54.34 64.95
C SER A 64 -14.18 -52.83 64.79
N GLN A 65 -13.56 -52.17 65.77
CA GLN A 65 -13.22 -50.75 65.68
C GLN A 65 -12.24 -50.47 64.53
N ARG A 66 -11.16 -51.26 64.39
CA ARG A 66 -10.24 -51.17 63.26
C ARG A 66 -10.92 -51.42 61.92
N ALA A 67 -11.85 -52.40 61.84
CA ALA A 67 -12.61 -52.67 60.63
C ALA A 67 -13.51 -51.50 60.24
N ASN A 68 -14.17 -50.85 61.21
CA ASN A 68 -14.98 -49.66 60.99
C ASN A 68 -14.14 -48.44 60.59
N GLU A 69 -12.99 -48.22 61.24
CA GLU A 69 -12.04 -47.15 60.86
C GLU A 69 -11.51 -47.36 59.44
N LEU A 70 -11.16 -48.60 59.06
CA LEU A 70 -10.69 -48.93 57.71
C LEU A 70 -11.80 -48.81 56.66
N ALA A 71 -13.05 -49.15 57.02
CA ALA A 71 -14.22 -48.96 56.16
C ALA A 71 -14.53 -47.47 55.94
N GLN A 72 -14.46 -46.64 56.99
CA GLN A 72 -14.59 -45.19 56.88
C GLN A 72 -13.47 -44.57 56.04
N GLN A 73 -12.21 -44.98 56.24
CA GLN A 73 -11.10 -44.51 55.42
C GLN A 73 -11.24 -44.92 53.94
N LYS A 74 -11.69 -46.15 53.66
CA LYS A 74 -11.98 -46.59 52.29
C LYS A 74 -13.14 -45.81 51.68
N ALA A 75 -14.21 -45.55 52.43
CA ALA A 75 -15.35 -44.76 51.96
C ALA A 75 -14.91 -43.33 51.61
N LEU A 76 -14.16 -42.65 52.50
CA LEU A 76 -13.61 -41.31 52.26
C LEU A 76 -12.68 -41.27 51.04
N ARG A 77 -11.86 -42.32 50.83
CA ARG A 77 -10.99 -42.42 49.65
C ARG A 77 -11.78 -42.62 48.37
N ILE A 78 -12.81 -43.46 48.37
CA ILE A 78 -13.70 -43.67 47.22
C ILE A 78 -14.44 -42.37 46.89
N GLU A 79 -14.91 -41.63 47.90
CA GLU A 79 -15.53 -40.31 47.72
C GLU A 79 -14.55 -39.29 47.13
N ALA A 80 -13.32 -39.23 47.63
CA ALA A 80 -12.28 -38.35 47.12
C ALA A 80 -11.86 -38.69 45.67
N ASP A 81 -11.70 -39.98 45.35
CA ASP A 81 -11.37 -40.46 44.00
C ASP A 81 -12.53 -40.17 43.02
N ALA A 82 -13.79 -40.36 43.45
CA ALA A 82 -14.98 -40.05 42.66
C ALA A 82 -15.16 -38.52 42.42
N ALA A 83 -14.87 -37.70 43.42
CA ALA A 83 -14.86 -36.24 43.28
C ALA A 83 -13.78 -35.79 42.30
N SER A 84 -12.55 -36.31 42.42
CA SER A 84 -11.44 -35.99 41.51
C SER A 84 -11.72 -36.40 40.06
N ASP A 85 -12.32 -37.57 39.84
CA ASP A 85 -12.71 -38.01 38.49
C ASP A 85 -13.82 -37.12 37.90
N THR A 86 -14.77 -36.68 38.73
CA THR A 86 -15.83 -35.74 38.33
C THR A 86 -15.25 -34.39 37.91
N ASP A 87 -14.32 -33.83 38.70
CA ASP A 87 -13.66 -32.56 38.38
C ASP A 87 -12.83 -32.66 37.10
N ARG A 88 -12.10 -33.77 36.91
CA ARG A 88 -11.33 -34.02 35.69
C ARG A 88 -12.22 -34.09 34.45
N ARG A 89 -13.34 -34.80 34.53
CA ARG A 89 -14.33 -34.87 33.43
C ARG A 89 -14.96 -33.51 33.17
N ARG A 90 -15.31 -32.75 34.20
CA ARG A 90 -15.83 -31.38 34.06
C ARG A 90 -14.83 -30.46 33.36
N ALA A 91 -13.56 -30.49 33.76
CA ALA A 91 -12.50 -29.72 33.12
C ALA A 91 -12.29 -30.11 31.66
N ALA A 92 -12.35 -31.41 31.32
CA ALA A 92 -12.27 -31.87 29.94
C ALA A 92 -13.44 -31.39 29.07
N VAL A 93 -14.67 -31.41 29.60
CA VAL A 93 -15.84 -30.87 28.89
C VAL A 93 -15.74 -29.35 28.75
N ALA A 94 -15.30 -28.64 29.78
CA ALA A 94 -15.08 -27.20 29.73
C ALA A 94 -14.05 -26.81 28.65
N ALA A 95 -12.94 -27.56 28.56
CA ALA A 95 -11.93 -27.37 27.52
C ALA A 95 -12.48 -27.61 26.12
N ALA A 96 -13.28 -28.67 25.92
CA ALA A 96 -13.92 -28.94 24.64
C ALA A 96 -14.93 -27.85 24.24
N VAL A 97 -15.69 -27.32 25.20
CA VAL A 97 -16.62 -26.18 24.97
C VAL A 97 -15.85 -24.93 24.57
N ALA A 98 -14.74 -24.63 25.24
CA ALA A 98 -13.89 -23.49 24.92
C ALA A 98 -13.22 -23.61 23.54
N GLU A 99 -12.88 -24.84 23.11
CA GLU A 99 -12.36 -25.10 21.77
C GLU A 99 -13.42 -24.94 20.68
N LEU A 100 -14.64 -25.44 20.93
CA LEU A 100 -15.73 -25.40 19.94
C LEU A 100 -16.40 -24.04 19.84
N ALA A 101 -16.42 -23.26 20.93
CA ALA A 101 -17.02 -21.93 20.99
C ALA A 101 -16.07 -20.95 21.72
N PRO A 102 -14.95 -20.58 21.08
CA PRO A 102 -13.96 -19.70 21.69
C PRO A 102 -14.48 -18.27 21.87
N ASP A 103 -13.82 -17.53 22.75
CA ASP A 103 -14.05 -16.10 22.99
C ASP A 103 -15.54 -15.75 23.15
N VAL A 104 -16.01 -14.78 22.37
CA VAL A 104 -17.38 -14.25 22.41
C VAL A 104 -18.44 -15.31 22.01
N ALA A 105 -18.07 -16.37 21.29
CA ALA A 105 -19.02 -17.41 20.86
C ALA A 105 -19.56 -18.22 22.06
N GLY A 106 -18.72 -18.50 23.05
CA GLY A 106 -19.06 -19.22 24.29
C GLY A 106 -19.25 -18.32 25.52
N ALA A 107 -18.81 -17.06 25.47
CA ALA A 107 -18.85 -16.13 26.60
C ALA A 107 -20.27 -15.73 27.02
N ASP A 108 -20.37 -15.30 28.28
CA ASP A 108 -21.56 -14.65 28.82
C ASP A 108 -21.60 -13.18 28.39
N LEU A 109 -22.64 -12.76 27.68
CA LEU A 109 -22.80 -11.36 27.23
C LEU A 109 -23.24 -10.42 28.37
N SER A 110 -23.49 -10.94 29.57
CA SER A 110 -23.65 -10.11 30.78
C SER A 110 -22.32 -9.71 31.44
N SER A 111 -21.17 -10.20 30.93
CA SER A 111 -19.82 -9.86 31.42
C SER A 111 -19.12 -8.81 30.54
N GLU A 112 -18.04 -8.20 31.04
CA GLU A 112 -17.28 -7.16 30.31
C GLU A 112 -16.67 -7.73 29.01
N TRP A 113 -17.35 -7.51 27.89
CA TRP A 113 -16.82 -7.78 26.55
C TRP A 113 -15.88 -6.65 26.12
N THR A 114 -14.74 -7.00 25.51
CA THR A 114 -13.79 -6.04 24.93
C THR A 114 -13.75 -6.14 23.41
N ALA A 115 -13.67 -4.99 22.73
CA ALA A 115 -13.72 -4.89 21.27
C ALA A 115 -12.60 -5.63 20.50
N SER A 116 -11.58 -6.12 21.20
CA SER A 116 -10.47 -6.91 20.66
C SER A 116 -10.76 -8.42 20.61
N GLN A 117 -11.78 -8.93 21.29
CA GLN A 117 -12.13 -10.36 21.32
C GLN A 117 -13.14 -10.71 20.23
N GLY A 118 -12.69 -11.43 19.19
CA GLY A 118 -13.59 -12.02 18.18
C GLY A 118 -13.15 -11.90 16.71
N ARG A 119 -12.10 -11.15 16.36
CA ARG A 119 -11.77 -10.93 14.95
C ARG A 119 -11.09 -12.17 14.32
N GLY A 120 -11.81 -12.88 13.46
CA GLY A 120 -11.28 -14.05 12.74
C GLY A 120 -12.36 -14.86 12.03
N ARG A 121 -12.10 -16.16 11.84
CA ARG A 121 -13.12 -17.12 11.39
C ARG A 121 -14.25 -17.20 12.42
N PRO A 122 -15.53 -17.12 12.01
CA PRO A 122 -16.62 -17.34 12.94
C PRO A 122 -16.61 -18.77 13.48
N SER A 123 -16.89 -18.91 14.78
CA SER A 123 -17.10 -20.20 15.41
C SER A 123 -18.23 -20.99 14.72
N SER A 124 -18.13 -22.31 14.65
CA SER A 124 -19.25 -23.15 14.20
C SER A 124 -20.28 -23.40 15.31
N PHE A 125 -19.98 -23.08 16.57
CA PHE A 125 -20.88 -23.28 17.71
C PHE A 125 -21.06 -22.02 18.55
N TYR A 126 -22.29 -21.79 19.02
CA TYR A 126 -22.68 -20.60 19.76
C TYR A 126 -23.45 -20.94 21.04
N ARG A 127 -23.20 -20.17 22.09
CA ARG A 127 -23.92 -20.28 23.37
C ARG A 127 -25.39 -19.87 23.23
N PHE A 128 -26.28 -20.67 23.83
CA PHE A 128 -27.71 -20.38 23.94
C PHE A 128 -28.25 -20.46 25.38
N GLY A 129 -27.43 -20.88 26.35
CA GLY A 129 -27.79 -20.98 27.76
C GLY A 129 -26.66 -21.53 28.62
N MET A 130 -27.00 -21.92 29.85
CA MET A 130 -26.07 -22.50 30.82
C MET A 130 -26.54 -23.88 31.27
N ALA A 131 -25.71 -24.92 31.12
CA ALA A 131 -26.06 -26.27 31.56
C ALA A 131 -26.05 -26.36 33.09
N GLN A 132 -27.18 -26.77 33.69
CA GLN A 132 -27.34 -26.93 35.13
C GLN A 132 -26.63 -28.20 35.60
N GLY A 133 -25.86 -28.09 36.70
CA GLY A 133 -25.06 -29.18 37.27
C GLY A 133 -23.56 -28.90 37.18
N PRO A 134 -22.92 -29.03 36.00
CA PRO A 134 -21.51 -28.72 35.82
C PRO A 134 -21.22 -27.21 35.67
N GLU A 135 -22.25 -26.36 35.55
CA GLU A 135 -22.16 -24.90 35.32
C GLU A 135 -21.27 -24.55 34.11
N LEU A 136 -21.60 -25.15 32.96
CA LEU A 136 -20.86 -24.95 31.71
C LEU A 136 -21.74 -24.30 30.63
N PRO A 137 -21.17 -23.45 29.75
CA PRO A 137 -21.90 -22.87 28.63
C PRO A 137 -22.52 -23.96 27.75
N ALA A 138 -23.82 -23.86 27.50
CA ALA A 138 -24.51 -24.73 26.55
C ALA A 138 -24.40 -24.13 25.15
N ILE A 139 -23.77 -24.87 24.23
CA ILE A 139 -23.46 -24.43 22.87
C ILE A 139 -24.19 -25.29 21.82
N ALA A 140 -24.56 -24.69 20.69
CA ALA A 140 -25.24 -25.37 19.58
C ALA A 140 -24.62 -25.00 18.22
N PRO A 141 -24.67 -25.89 17.21
CA PRO A 141 -24.14 -25.62 15.87
C PRO A 141 -24.86 -24.44 15.18
N PHE A 142 -24.13 -23.61 14.45
CA PHE A 142 -24.68 -22.46 13.73
C PHE A 142 -23.97 -22.23 12.37
N PHE A 143 -22.92 -21.41 12.31
CA PHE A 143 -22.18 -21.19 11.06
C PHE A 143 -21.55 -22.48 10.53
N ASP A 144 -21.54 -22.62 9.20
CA ASP A 144 -21.13 -23.81 8.43
C ASP A 144 -21.93 -25.10 8.72
N ARG A 145 -22.76 -25.14 9.77
CA ARG A 145 -23.38 -26.37 10.29
C ARG A 145 -24.91 -26.34 10.40
N GLY A 146 -25.57 -25.19 10.30
CA GLY A 146 -27.03 -25.12 10.25
C GLY A 146 -27.63 -23.82 10.78
N GLY A 147 -28.73 -23.97 11.52
CA GLY A 147 -29.52 -22.88 12.07
C GLY A 147 -30.41 -23.35 13.22
N TRP A 148 -31.08 -22.41 13.89
CA TRP A 148 -31.86 -22.67 15.10
C TRP A 148 -33.35 -22.45 14.87
N TYR A 149 -34.16 -23.30 15.50
CA TYR A 149 -35.61 -23.21 15.53
C TYR A 149 -36.05 -23.11 16.99
N LEU A 150 -36.44 -21.90 17.40
CA LEU A 150 -36.77 -21.53 18.77
C LEU A 150 -38.28 -21.54 18.96
N THR A 151 -38.76 -22.26 19.98
CA THR A 151 -40.18 -22.33 20.34
C THR A 151 -40.38 -22.03 21.83
N GLY A 152 -41.59 -21.63 22.23
CA GLY A 152 -41.93 -21.32 23.62
C GLY A 152 -42.11 -19.82 23.87
N ASP A 153 -41.66 -19.34 25.03
CA ASP A 153 -41.81 -17.93 25.40
C ASP A 153 -41.07 -17.01 24.41
N ARG A 154 -41.82 -16.04 23.87
CA ARG A 154 -41.32 -15.13 22.84
C ARG A 154 -40.20 -14.22 23.35
N ALA A 155 -40.33 -13.67 24.56
CA ALA A 155 -39.32 -12.75 25.09
C ALA A 155 -37.99 -13.47 25.28
N ARG A 156 -38.02 -14.67 25.89
CA ARG A 156 -36.83 -15.52 26.08
C ARG A 156 -36.20 -15.96 24.76
N SER A 157 -37.02 -16.31 23.77
CA SER A 157 -36.53 -16.66 22.43
C SER A 157 -35.83 -15.48 21.75
N LEU A 158 -36.40 -14.28 21.86
CA LEU A 158 -35.79 -13.06 21.30
C LEU A 158 -34.48 -12.69 21.98
N ASP A 159 -34.33 -12.94 23.29
CA ASP A 159 -33.05 -12.70 23.98
C ASP A 159 -31.94 -13.59 23.43
N VAL A 160 -32.24 -14.86 23.12
CA VAL A 160 -31.31 -15.77 22.44
C VAL A 160 -31.00 -15.30 21.02
N VAL A 161 -32.00 -14.85 20.24
CA VAL A 161 -31.76 -14.28 18.89
C VAL A 161 -30.82 -13.09 18.96
N ARG A 162 -31.06 -12.14 19.88
CA ARG A 162 -30.22 -10.95 20.04
C ARG A 162 -28.80 -11.31 20.46
N ALA A 163 -28.67 -12.23 21.41
CA ALA A 163 -27.37 -12.70 21.88
C ALA A 163 -26.59 -13.39 20.75
N LEU A 164 -27.26 -14.25 19.96
CA LEU A 164 -26.67 -14.90 18.79
C LEU A 164 -26.19 -13.89 17.74
N LEU A 165 -27.02 -12.91 17.38
CA LEU A 165 -26.65 -11.87 16.42
C LEU A 165 -25.51 -11.00 16.92
N ALA A 166 -25.49 -10.63 18.20
CA ALA A 166 -24.39 -9.90 18.81
C ALA A 166 -23.07 -10.69 18.70
N ARG A 167 -23.10 -12.00 18.98
CA ARG A 167 -21.93 -12.87 18.81
C ARG A 167 -21.50 -13.01 17.35
N ALA A 168 -22.42 -13.03 16.40
CA ALA A 168 -22.10 -13.07 14.97
C ALA A 168 -21.45 -11.76 14.51
N VAL A 169 -22.00 -10.60 14.92
CA VAL A 169 -21.45 -9.27 14.61
C VAL A 169 -20.09 -9.05 15.25
N ALA A 170 -19.86 -9.57 16.46
CA ALA A 170 -18.56 -9.49 17.11
C ALA A 170 -17.47 -10.30 16.40
N GLN A 171 -17.85 -11.37 15.68
CA GLN A 171 -16.89 -12.28 15.04
C GLN A 171 -16.64 -11.98 13.56
N VAL A 172 -17.71 -11.70 12.82
CA VAL A 172 -17.66 -11.59 11.36
C VAL A 172 -17.51 -10.12 10.96
N PRO A 173 -16.47 -9.74 10.20
CA PRO A 173 -16.34 -8.38 9.68
C PRO A 173 -17.58 -7.97 8.88
N LEU A 174 -18.06 -6.74 9.03
CA LEU A 174 -19.34 -6.30 8.43
C LEU A 174 -19.37 -6.42 6.89
N ASN A 175 -18.22 -6.30 6.22
CA ASN A 175 -18.13 -6.50 4.77
C ASN A 175 -18.41 -7.94 4.33
N HIS A 176 -18.32 -8.90 5.25
CA HIS A 176 -18.58 -10.32 5.01
C HIS A 176 -19.73 -10.88 5.85
N LEU A 177 -20.50 -10.02 6.52
CA LEU A 177 -21.69 -10.39 7.27
C LEU A 177 -22.92 -9.76 6.65
N ARG A 178 -23.96 -10.54 6.40
CA ARG A 178 -25.29 -10.07 6.04
C ARG A 178 -26.32 -10.64 7.01
N ILE A 179 -27.16 -9.79 7.57
CA ILE A 179 -28.27 -10.19 8.45
C ILE A 179 -29.57 -9.76 7.77
N VAL A 180 -30.33 -10.73 7.27
CA VAL A 180 -31.64 -10.53 6.65
C VAL A 180 -32.70 -10.87 7.68
N ALA A 181 -33.54 -9.91 8.06
CA ALA A 181 -34.59 -10.11 9.06
C ALA A 181 -35.99 -10.01 8.44
N PHE A 182 -36.90 -10.86 8.90
CA PHE A 182 -38.33 -10.78 8.64
C PHE A 182 -39.08 -10.53 9.95
N ASP A 183 -39.79 -9.40 10.02
CA ASP A 183 -40.58 -8.96 11.17
C ASP A 183 -42.01 -8.63 10.70
N PRO A 184 -42.90 -9.64 10.62
CA PRO A 184 -44.25 -9.47 10.08
C PRO A 184 -45.16 -8.60 10.97
N ARG A 185 -44.77 -8.37 12.23
CA ARG A 185 -45.54 -7.58 13.20
C ARG A 185 -44.98 -6.17 13.42
N ILE A 186 -43.90 -5.80 12.72
CA ILE A 186 -43.26 -4.47 12.76
C ILE A 186 -42.96 -4.01 14.20
N GLN A 187 -42.42 -4.92 15.01
CA GLN A 187 -42.18 -4.62 16.43
C GLN A 187 -40.79 -4.03 16.68
N GLY A 188 -39.88 -4.09 15.70
CA GLY A 188 -38.55 -3.52 15.82
C GLY A 188 -37.69 -4.25 16.85
N SER A 189 -37.93 -5.55 17.04
CA SER A 189 -37.25 -6.40 18.03
C SER A 189 -35.72 -6.44 17.89
N LEU A 190 -35.21 -6.08 16.70
CA LEU A 190 -33.79 -6.00 16.34
C LEU A 190 -33.28 -4.55 16.16
N GLY A 191 -34.02 -3.54 16.64
CA GLY A 191 -33.69 -2.12 16.43
C GLY A 191 -32.31 -1.69 16.93
N GLN A 192 -31.77 -2.36 17.95
CA GLN A 192 -30.40 -2.15 18.46
C GLN A 192 -29.28 -2.42 17.43
N PHE A 193 -29.58 -3.18 16.37
CA PHE A 193 -28.63 -3.43 15.27
C PHE A 193 -28.76 -2.41 14.12
N ALA A 194 -29.70 -1.47 14.18
CA ALA A 194 -29.96 -0.53 13.08
C ALA A 194 -28.75 0.36 12.72
N ARG A 195 -27.85 0.63 13.67
CA ARG A 195 -26.60 1.38 13.42
C ARG A 195 -25.70 0.69 12.38
N LEU A 196 -25.75 -0.65 12.27
CA LEU A 196 -25.03 -1.40 11.23
C LEU A 196 -25.42 -0.94 9.82
N ARG A 197 -26.70 -0.59 9.61
CA ARG A 197 -27.20 -0.10 8.32
C ARG A 197 -26.55 1.21 7.90
N GLY A 198 -26.25 2.09 8.88
CA GLY A 198 -25.56 3.35 8.63
C GLY A 198 -24.09 3.16 8.25
N ALA A 199 -23.44 2.12 8.77
CA ALA A 199 -22.05 1.79 8.43
C ALA A 199 -21.93 0.98 7.12
N ASN A 200 -22.78 -0.03 6.93
CA ASN A 200 -22.86 -0.83 5.73
C ASN A 200 -24.30 -1.32 5.52
N ALA A 201 -25.03 -0.65 4.62
CA ALA A 201 -26.43 -0.95 4.34
C ALA A 201 -26.66 -2.37 3.81
N ALA A 202 -25.67 -2.97 3.13
CA ALA A 202 -25.75 -4.33 2.61
C ALA A 202 -25.59 -5.41 3.69
N SER A 203 -24.97 -5.04 4.84
CA SER A 203 -24.78 -5.92 5.98
C SER A 203 -26.06 -6.07 6.80
N PHE A 204 -26.80 -4.98 7.04
CA PHE A 204 -28.10 -5.02 7.73
C PHE A 204 -29.16 -4.21 6.97
N PRO A 205 -29.77 -4.78 5.91
CA PRO A 205 -30.87 -4.14 5.19
C PRO A 205 -32.06 -3.85 6.12
N ALA A 206 -33.03 -3.08 5.63
CA ALA A 206 -34.29 -2.91 6.35
C ALA A 206 -34.98 -4.28 6.51
N PRO A 207 -35.45 -4.65 7.72
CA PRO A 207 -36.21 -5.87 7.90
C PRO A 207 -37.41 -5.90 6.97
N ALA A 208 -37.63 -7.03 6.32
CA ALA A 208 -38.82 -7.26 5.52
C ALA A 208 -40.04 -7.37 6.44
N THR A 209 -41.13 -6.68 6.09
CA THR A 209 -42.39 -6.67 6.85
C THR A 209 -43.55 -7.25 6.07
N SER A 210 -43.32 -7.64 4.81
CA SER A 210 -44.30 -8.26 3.91
C SER A 210 -43.71 -9.50 3.23
N ALA A 211 -44.55 -10.46 2.86
CA ALA A 211 -44.12 -11.69 2.17
C ALA A 211 -43.33 -11.38 0.88
N ARG A 212 -43.78 -10.40 0.09
CA ARG A 212 -43.11 -9.98 -1.15
C ARG A 212 -41.70 -9.42 -0.93
N ASP A 213 -41.54 -8.57 0.09
CA ASP A 213 -40.23 -8.00 0.41
C ASP A 213 -39.29 -9.09 0.94
N PHE A 214 -39.84 -10.03 1.71
CA PHE A 214 -39.09 -11.16 2.22
C PHE A 214 -38.64 -12.12 1.12
N ASP A 215 -39.51 -12.42 0.16
CA ASP A 215 -39.17 -13.20 -1.03
C ASP A 215 -38.04 -12.58 -1.84
N THR A 216 -38.08 -11.25 -2.03
CA THR A 216 -37.02 -10.51 -2.72
C THR A 216 -35.70 -10.63 -1.96
N ALA A 217 -35.74 -10.51 -0.64
CA ALA A 217 -34.57 -10.67 0.21
C ALA A 217 -34.02 -12.10 0.15
N LEU A 218 -34.87 -13.12 0.23
CA LEU A 218 -34.50 -14.54 0.11
C LEU A 218 -33.88 -14.85 -1.26
N GLY A 219 -34.37 -14.26 -2.34
CA GLY A 219 -33.75 -14.35 -3.67
C GLY A 219 -32.29 -13.87 -3.67
N GLY A 220 -32.02 -12.75 -3.00
CA GLY A 220 -30.66 -12.24 -2.79
C GLY A 220 -29.78 -13.16 -1.93
N VAL A 221 -30.36 -13.80 -0.91
CA VAL A 221 -29.65 -14.81 -0.09
C VAL A 221 -29.26 -16.02 -0.93
N VAL A 222 -30.17 -16.53 -1.76
CA VAL A 222 -29.91 -17.68 -2.65
C VAL A 222 -28.82 -17.36 -3.67
N ALA A 223 -28.84 -16.17 -4.28
CA ALA A 223 -27.79 -15.73 -5.20
C ALA A 223 -26.42 -15.63 -4.51
N SER A 224 -26.38 -15.07 -3.29
CA SER A 224 -25.15 -15.00 -2.49
C SER A 224 -24.62 -16.40 -2.13
N ALA A 225 -25.50 -17.34 -1.78
CA ALA A 225 -25.12 -18.72 -1.48
C ALA A 225 -24.59 -19.45 -2.72
N ALA A 226 -25.15 -19.19 -3.91
CA ALA A 226 -24.64 -19.72 -5.17
C ALA A 226 -23.22 -19.20 -5.47
N SER A 227 -22.97 -17.89 -5.31
CA SER A 227 -21.65 -17.29 -5.50
C SER A 227 -20.61 -17.84 -4.51
N ASN A 228 -20.95 -17.96 -3.22
CA ASN A 228 -20.09 -18.66 -2.25
C ASN A 228 -19.84 -20.11 -2.68
N GLY A 229 -20.84 -20.77 -3.26
CA GLY A 229 -20.72 -22.13 -3.75
C GLY A 229 -19.72 -22.30 -4.89
N GLU A 230 -19.66 -21.35 -5.81
CA GLU A 230 -18.67 -21.32 -6.89
C GLU A 230 -17.25 -21.15 -6.33
N LEU A 231 -17.05 -20.20 -5.42
CA LEU A 231 -15.76 -19.97 -4.75
C LEU A 231 -15.27 -21.22 -4.00
N ILE A 232 -16.13 -21.81 -3.18
CA ILE A 232 -15.83 -23.00 -2.37
C ILE A 232 -15.48 -24.19 -3.28
N SER A 233 -16.28 -24.42 -4.32
CA SER A 233 -16.07 -25.56 -5.22
C SER A 233 -14.84 -25.37 -6.10
N GLY A 234 -14.56 -24.13 -6.54
CA GLY A 234 -13.34 -23.79 -7.29
C GLY A 234 -12.05 -24.00 -6.50
N ALA A 235 -12.11 -23.87 -5.17
CA ALA A 235 -11.01 -24.16 -4.26
C ALA A 235 -10.95 -25.62 -3.79
N GLY A 236 -11.93 -26.47 -4.14
CA GLY A 236 -12.00 -27.86 -3.68
C GLY A 236 -12.32 -28.03 -2.18
N LEU A 237 -13.03 -27.07 -1.59
CA LEU A 237 -13.36 -27.03 -0.15
C LEU A 237 -14.83 -27.41 0.11
N GLU A 238 -15.19 -27.64 1.37
CA GLU A 238 -16.53 -28.09 1.75
C GLU A 238 -17.45 -26.98 2.25
N ASN A 239 -16.89 -25.92 2.85
CA ASN A 239 -17.66 -24.83 3.44
C ASN A 239 -16.92 -23.48 3.42
N LEU A 240 -17.63 -22.40 3.75
CA LEU A 240 -17.09 -21.04 3.74
C LEU A 240 -16.02 -20.83 4.81
N GLY A 241 -16.15 -21.50 5.98
CA GLY A 241 -15.14 -21.47 7.03
C GLY A 241 -13.78 -21.97 6.56
N GLN A 242 -13.74 -23.10 5.87
CA GLN A 242 -12.51 -23.63 5.26
C GLN A 242 -11.93 -22.68 4.21
N LEU A 243 -12.79 -22.02 3.41
CA LEU A 243 -12.32 -21.03 2.44
C LEU A 243 -11.60 -19.86 3.12
N TRP A 244 -12.07 -19.42 4.29
CA TRP A 244 -11.40 -18.37 5.06
C TRP A 244 -10.08 -18.84 5.66
N ASP A 245 -9.96 -20.12 6.05
CA ASP A 245 -8.71 -20.68 6.59
C ASP A 245 -7.58 -20.77 5.55
N GLU A 246 -7.93 -20.93 4.27
CA GLU A 246 -6.95 -21.01 3.18
C GLU A 246 -6.56 -19.66 2.58
N ASN A 247 -7.37 -18.62 2.78
CA ASN A 247 -7.17 -17.31 2.17
C ASN A 247 -6.63 -16.26 3.16
N ALA A 248 -5.76 -15.38 2.67
CA ALA A 248 -5.13 -14.32 3.47
C ALA A 248 -6.13 -13.26 3.95
N ALA A 249 -7.22 -13.09 3.20
CA ALA A 249 -8.36 -12.24 3.53
C ALA A 249 -9.64 -13.06 3.39
N PRO A 250 -10.67 -12.78 4.23
CA PRO A 250 -11.98 -13.39 4.08
C PRO A 250 -12.56 -13.22 2.66
N GLN A 251 -13.15 -14.27 2.11
CA GLN A 251 -13.84 -14.25 0.82
C GLN A 251 -15.27 -14.76 0.96
N GLY A 252 -16.19 -14.25 0.14
CA GLY A 252 -17.61 -14.58 0.26
C GLY A 252 -18.27 -13.92 1.49
N VAL A 253 -19.57 -14.18 1.67
CA VAL A 253 -20.39 -13.51 2.70
C VAL A 253 -21.16 -14.53 3.53
N TYR A 254 -21.02 -14.47 4.86
CA TYR A 254 -21.91 -15.16 5.78
C TYR A 254 -23.24 -14.44 5.86
N THR A 255 -24.33 -15.17 5.65
CA THR A 255 -25.68 -14.64 5.73
C THR A 255 -26.46 -15.29 6.87
N VAL A 256 -26.96 -14.49 7.80
CA VAL A 256 -27.89 -14.91 8.84
C VAL A 256 -29.30 -14.46 8.45
N VAL A 257 -30.21 -15.42 8.26
CA VAL A 257 -31.63 -15.13 8.02
C VAL A 257 -32.41 -15.30 9.31
N VAL A 258 -33.03 -14.22 9.79
CA VAL A 258 -33.80 -14.19 11.03
C VAL A 258 -35.28 -14.08 10.68
N VAL A 259 -36.07 -15.05 11.12
CA VAL A 259 -37.52 -15.10 10.90
C VAL A 259 -38.22 -14.99 12.25
N LEU A 260 -38.88 -13.85 12.50
CA LEU A 260 -39.60 -13.59 13.75
C LEU A 260 -41.08 -13.95 13.62
N ASP A 261 -41.69 -14.38 14.72
CA ASP A 261 -43.12 -14.70 14.81
C ASP A 261 -43.60 -15.73 13.76
N TYR A 262 -42.72 -16.67 13.38
CA TYR A 262 -43.02 -17.71 12.40
C TYR A 262 -44.18 -18.60 12.90
N PRO A 263 -45.16 -19.00 12.07
CA PRO A 263 -45.25 -18.84 10.60
C PRO A 263 -46.01 -17.59 10.11
N THR A 264 -46.20 -16.56 10.95
CA THR A 264 -46.99 -15.36 10.56
C THR A 264 -46.44 -14.71 9.29
N GLY A 265 -47.28 -14.51 8.27
CA GLY A 265 -46.91 -13.77 7.05
C GLY A 265 -45.95 -14.50 6.11
N ILE A 266 -45.79 -15.81 6.27
CA ILE A 266 -45.03 -16.69 5.37
C ILE A 266 -46.00 -17.34 4.38
N ASP A 267 -45.66 -17.28 3.10
CA ASP A 267 -46.38 -17.98 2.03
C ASP A 267 -45.65 -19.27 1.58
N GLU A 268 -46.23 -19.99 0.62
CA GLU A 268 -45.67 -21.24 0.07
C GLU A 268 -44.26 -21.04 -0.53
N GLN A 269 -44.02 -19.91 -1.20
CA GLN A 269 -42.77 -19.64 -1.89
C GLN A 269 -41.63 -19.35 -0.90
N ALA A 270 -41.88 -18.50 0.08
CA ALA A 270 -40.96 -18.19 1.17
C ALA A 270 -40.66 -19.45 2.00
N GLN A 271 -41.69 -20.26 2.29
CA GLN A 271 -41.53 -21.55 2.96
C GLN A 271 -40.59 -22.49 2.19
N ALA A 272 -40.83 -22.66 0.89
CA ALA A 272 -40.00 -23.51 0.04
C ALA A 272 -38.55 -23.02 -0.02
N ALA A 273 -38.32 -21.70 -0.07
CA ALA A 273 -36.99 -21.11 -0.03
C ALA A 273 -36.28 -21.35 1.31
N LEU A 274 -36.96 -21.15 2.45
CA LEU A 274 -36.43 -21.42 3.78
C LEU A 274 -36.05 -22.90 3.95
N VAL A 275 -36.90 -23.82 3.48
CA VAL A 275 -36.62 -25.26 3.54
C VAL A 275 -35.39 -25.63 2.68
N ARG A 276 -35.25 -25.07 1.47
CA ARG A 276 -34.04 -25.28 0.64
C ARG A 276 -32.77 -24.74 1.31
N LEU A 277 -32.84 -23.53 1.88
CA LEU A 277 -31.70 -22.94 2.60
C LEU A 277 -31.35 -23.76 3.86
N ALA A 278 -32.34 -24.32 4.57
CA ALA A 278 -32.08 -25.19 5.71
C ALA A 278 -31.40 -26.52 5.31
N GLN A 279 -31.65 -27.03 4.10
CA GLN A 279 -31.08 -28.28 3.62
C GLN A 279 -29.60 -28.17 3.22
N SER A 280 -29.22 -27.09 2.54
CA SER A 280 -27.89 -26.98 1.91
C SER A 280 -27.24 -25.61 2.04
N GLY A 281 -27.87 -24.65 2.72
CA GLY A 281 -27.37 -23.29 2.86
C GLY A 281 -26.18 -23.18 3.81
N ALA A 282 -26.11 -24.01 4.84
CA ALA A 282 -25.09 -23.95 5.89
C ALA A 282 -23.66 -24.02 5.33
N SER A 283 -23.37 -25.03 4.49
CA SER A 283 -22.07 -25.16 3.82
C SER A 283 -21.78 -24.07 2.80
N ARG A 284 -22.78 -23.27 2.42
CA ARG A 284 -22.64 -22.12 1.51
C ARG A 284 -22.67 -20.78 2.26
N GLY A 285 -22.47 -20.80 3.57
CA GLY A 285 -22.39 -19.63 4.42
C GLY A 285 -23.74 -19.03 4.84
N VAL A 286 -24.85 -19.77 4.72
CA VAL A 286 -26.19 -19.31 5.14
C VAL A 286 -26.65 -20.04 6.39
N SER A 287 -26.96 -19.29 7.44
CA SER A 287 -27.51 -19.81 8.70
C SER A 287 -28.91 -19.22 8.97
N LEU A 288 -29.84 -20.06 9.41
CA LEU A 288 -31.22 -19.66 9.70
C LEU A 288 -31.46 -19.55 11.20
N VAL A 289 -32.26 -18.57 11.62
CA VAL A 289 -32.73 -18.44 13.00
C VAL A 289 -34.22 -18.15 12.94
N VAL A 290 -35.03 -19.12 13.36
CA VAL A 290 -36.48 -19.05 13.30
C VAL A 290 -37.03 -19.00 14.71
N GLN A 291 -37.73 -17.92 15.06
CA GLN A 291 -38.48 -17.83 16.30
C GLN A 291 -39.96 -18.06 15.99
N GLN A 292 -40.51 -19.15 16.53
CA GLN A 292 -41.89 -19.55 16.31
C GLN A 292 -42.83 -18.92 17.33
N ASP A 293 -43.99 -18.46 16.86
CA ASP A 293 -45.18 -18.21 17.68
C ASP A 293 -46.10 -19.45 17.58
N PRO A 294 -46.18 -20.29 18.64
CA PRO A 294 -46.92 -21.56 18.58
C PRO A 294 -48.43 -21.36 18.51
N ASP A 295 -48.93 -20.18 18.86
CA ASP A 295 -50.36 -19.89 18.89
C ASP A 295 -50.91 -19.49 17.50
N VAL A 296 -50.03 -19.25 16.53
CA VAL A 296 -50.39 -18.86 15.17
C VAL A 296 -50.65 -20.09 14.30
N ARG A 297 -51.80 -20.11 13.63
CA ARG A 297 -52.10 -21.12 12.61
C ARG A 297 -51.37 -20.76 11.31
N PRO A 298 -50.61 -21.70 10.70
CA PRO A 298 -49.98 -21.47 9.41
C PRO A 298 -51.01 -21.29 8.29
N GLU A 299 -50.60 -20.60 7.22
CA GLU A 299 -51.38 -20.53 5.99
C GLU A 299 -51.48 -21.91 5.29
N ARG A 300 -52.40 -22.02 4.33
CA ARG A 300 -52.54 -23.24 3.52
C ARG A 300 -51.21 -23.49 2.79
N ASP A 301 -50.69 -24.72 2.89
CA ASP A 301 -49.42 -25.17 2.28
C ASP A 301 -48.13 -24.70 2.97
N VAL A 302 -48.23 -24.04 4.15
CA VAL A 302 -47.09 -23.77 5.03
C VAL A 302 -47.02 -24.82 6.14
N GLU A 303 -45.96 -25.64 6.12
CA GLU A 303 -45.73 -26.70 7.11
C GLU A 303 -44.54 -26.40 8.03
N PRO A 304 -44.76 -25.85 9.24
CA PRO A 304 -43.70 -25.54 10.21
C PRO A 304 -42.73 -26.71 10.53
N THR A 305 -43.26 -27.92 10.59
CA THR A 305 -42.51 -29.15 10.90
C THR A 305 -41.42 -29.45 9.88
N MET A 306 -41.62 -29.11 8.60
CA MET A 306 -40.63 -29.32 7.54
C MET A 306 -39.36 -28.50 7.79
N LEU A 307 -39.51 -27.28 8.31
CA LEU A 307 -38.38 -26.42 8.65
C LEU A 307 -37.77 -26.83 10.00
N ALA A 308 -38.60 -27.10 11.01
CA ALA A 308 -38.14 -27.49 12.35
C ALA A 308 -37.26 -28.76 12.34
N GLN A 309 -37.58 -29.76 11.51
CA GLN A 309 -36.80 -31.01 11.41
C GLN A 309 -35.40 -30.83 10.81
N ARG A 310 -35.13 -29.70 10.16
CA ARG A 310 -33.85 -29.41 9.48
C ARG A 310 -32.94 -28.49 10.29
N LEU A 311 -33.46 -27.93 11.37
CA LEU A 311 -32.76 -26.98 12.23
C LEU A 311 -32.61 -27.55 13.64
N MET A 312 -31.70 -26.97 14.42
CA MET A 312 -31.54 -27.30 15.83
C MET A 312 -32.76 -26.79 16.60
N GLN A 313 -33.54 -27.70 17.19
CA GLN A 313 -34.77 -27.36 17.92
C GLN A 313 -34.42 -27.02 19.37
N LEU A 314 -34.78 -25.81 19.80
CA LEU A 314 -34.63 -25.34 21.17
C LEU A 314 -36.00 -24.89 21.68
N GLU A 315 -36.58 -25.71 22.55
CA GLU A 315 -37.92 -25.52 23.08
C GLU A 315 -37.84 -24.95 24.50
N GLY A 316 -38.41 -23.75 24.69
CA GLY A 316 -38.45 -23.08 25.98
C GLY A 316 -39.49 -23.67 26.92
N THR A 317 -39.05 -24.13 28.09
CA THR A 317 -39.89 -24.70 29.15
C THR A 317 -39.90 -23.83 30.42
N ALA A 318 -40.60 -24.26 31.47
CA ALA A 318 -40.57 -23.54 32.76
C ALA A 318 -39.17 -23.53 33.40
N SER A 319 -38.39 -24.60 33.24
CA SER A 319 -37.08 -24.80 33.90
C SER A 319 -35.86 -24.47 33.02
N GLY A 320 -36.06 -24.17 31.73
CA GLY A 320 -34.96 -23.91 30.81
C GLY A 320 -35.25 -24.29 29.36
N TRP A 321 -34.20 -24.34 28.54
CA TRP A 321 -34.22 -24.90 27.20
C TRP A 321 -34.22 -26.43 27.24
N SER A 322 -35.04 -27.02 26.39
CA SER A 322 -35.06 -28.45 26.09
C SER A 322 -34.89 -28.66 24.58
N SER A 323 -34.44 -29.84 24.20
CA SER A 323 -34.20 -30.19 22.80
C SER A 323 -34.38 -31.69 22.64
N PRO A 324 -35.03 -32.19 21.57
CA PRO A 324 -35.08 -33.61 21.25
C PRO A 324 -33.68 -34.25 21.11
N GLN A 325 -32.67 -33.43 20.83
CA GLN A 325 -31.28 -33.84 20.68
C GLN A 325 -30.53 -33.95 22.02
N PHE A 326 -31.10 -33.48 23.15
CA PHE A 326 -30.49 -33.59 24.48
C PHE A 326 -30.92 -34.88 25.18
N SER A 327 -30.04 -35.42 26.03
CA SER A 327 -30.47 -36.46 26.97
C SER A 327 -31.41 -35.85 28.01
N GLU A 328 -32.45 -36.59 28.45
CA GLU A 328 -33.45 -36.15 29.44
C GLU A 328 -32.86 -35.64 30.78
N ARG A 329 -31.58 -35.95 31.05
CA ARG A 329 -30.86 -35.56 32.27
C ARG A 329 -30.14 -34.20 32.19
N VAL A 330 -30.10 -33.57 31.02
CA VAL A 330 -29.42 -32.28 30.83
C VAL A 330 -30.48 -31.19 30.82
N VAL A 331 -30.44 -30.33 31.84
CA VAL A 331 -31.29 -29.14 31.93
C VAL A 331 -30.44 -27.93 31.59
N VAL A 332 -30.83 -27.16 30.57
CA VAL A 332 -30.12 -25.93 30.18
C VAL A 332 -30.93 -24.73 30.67
N GLY A 333 -30.40 -24.01 31.65
CA GLY A 333 -31.00 -22.76 32.12
C GLY A 333 -30.96 -21.66 31.06
N TYR A 334 -31.86 -20.69 31.19
CA TYR A 334 -31.84 -19.47 30.40
C TYR A 334 -30.66 -18.59 30.81
N ASP A 335 -29.98 -18.02 29.81
CA ASP A 335 -29.15 -16.85 30.06
C ASP A 335 -30.06 -15.64 30.39
N GLY A 336 -29.50 -14.65 31.08
CA GLY A 336 -30.16 -13.35 31.24
C GLY A 336 -30.30 -12.63 29.91
N ALA A 337 -31.27 -11.72 29.81
CA ALA A 337 -31.38 -10.83 28.65
C ALA A 337 -30.06 -10.07 28.46
N PRO A 338 -29.49 -10.06 27.24
CA PRO A 338 -28.22 -9.37 27.02
C PRO A 338 -28.38 -7.88 27.28
N ALA A 339 -27.43 -7.29 28.01
CA ALA A 339 -27.46 -5.86 28.31
C ALA A 339 -27.42 -5.04 27.02
N ARG A 340 -28.27 -4.01 26.95
CA ARG A 340 -28.44 -3.20 25.74
C ARG A 340 -27.12 -2.49 25.37
N GLU A 341 -26.43 -1.98 26.39
CA GLU A 341 -25.15 -1.29 26.28
C GLU A 341 -24.07 -2.21 25.69
N THR A 342 -24.06 -3.50 26.05
CA THR A 342 -23.13 -4.49 25.48
C THR A 342 -23.36 -4.65 23.98
N ILE A 343 -24.62 -4.79 23.54
CA ILE A 343 -24.94 -4.95 22.12
C ILE A 343 -24.63 -3.68 21.34
N GLU A 344 -24.99 -2.51 21.87
CA GLU A 344 -24.66 -1.22 21.25
C GLU A 344 -23.14 -1.00 21.16
N GLY A 345 -22.36 -1.45 22.15
CA GLY A 345 -20.90 -1.46 22.14
C GLY A 345 -20.33 -2.37 21.06
N ILE A 346 -20.82 -3.60 20.93
CA ILE A 346 -20.42 -4.55 19.87
C ILE A 346 -20.73 -3.98 18.49
N VAL A 347 -21.94 -3.48 18.29
CA VAL A 347 -22.39 -2.87 17.03
C VAL A 347 -21.57 -1.63 16.70
N GLY A 348 -21.24 -0.79 17.69
CA GLY A 348 -20.39 0.39 17.54
C GLY A 348 -18.98 0.03 17.09
N ALA A 349 -18.35 -0.93 17.77
CA ALA A 349 -17.02 -1.41 17.42
C ALA A 349 -16.97 -2.03 16.02
N ALA A 350 -17.98 -2.81 15.63
CA ALA A 350 -18.09 -3.39 14.29
C ALA A 350 -18.26 -2.31 13.20
N ALA A 351 -19.08 -1.29 13.47
CA ALA A 351 -19.30 -0.16 12.56
C ALA A 351 -18.01 0.67 12.36
N GLU A 352 -17.29 0.99 13.43
CA GLU A 352 -16.02 1.73 13.38
C GLU A 352 -14.94 0.92 12.64
N ALA A 353 -14.84 -0.37 12.90
CA ALA A 353 -13.93 -1.26 12.18
C ALA A 353 -14.22 -1.28 10.67
N SER A 354 -15.49 -1.35 10.28
CA SER A 354 -15.90 -1.31 8.87
C SER A 354 -15.57 0.02 8.19
N ALA A 355 -15.62 1.14 8.92
CA ALA A 355 -15.26 2.44 8.38
C ALA A 355 -13.75 2.57 8.12
N SER A 356 -12.92 1.83 8.88
CA SER A 356 -11.46 1.92 8.75
C SER A 356 -10.91 1.31 7.45
N ASN A 357 -11.64 0.43 6.75
CA ASN A 357 -11.25 -0.26 5.49
C ASN A 357 -9.82 -0.86 5.45
N THR A 358 -9.11 -0.90 6.57
CA THR A 358 -7.79 -1.50 6.73
C THR A 358 -7.96 -3.01 6.76
N GLY A 359 -7.55 -3.68 5.69
CA GLY A 359 -7.48 -5.14 5.64
C GLY A 359 -6.38 -5.70 6.54
N PRO A 360 -6.14 -7.02 6.49
CA PRO A 360 -4.98 -7.64 7.11
C PRO A 360 -3.71 -6.95 6.58
N THR A 361 -2.86 -6.43 7.45
CA THR A 361 -1.55 -5.88 7.06
C THR A 361 -0.51 -6.99 7.10
N VAL A 362 0.34 -7.04 6.07
CA VAL A 362 1.45 -7.98 5.97
C VAL A 362 2.74 -7.17 6.07
N PRO A 363 3.49 -7.21 7.17
CA PRO A 363 4.71 -6.43 7.31
C PRO A 363 5.78 -6.80 6.26
N LEU A 364 6.44 -5.81 5.63
CA LEU A 364 7.54 -6.08 4.69
C LEU A 364 8.75 -6.75 5.39
N ASN A 365 8.99 -6.46 6.68
CA ASN A 365 10.10 -7.04 7.43
C ASN A 365 10.02 -8.56 7.55
N ASP A 366 8.83 -9.16 7.43
CA ASP A 366 8.66 -10.62 7.39
C ASP A 366 9.31 -11.26 6.15
N TYR A 367 9.60 -10.46 5.11
CA TYR A 367 10.20 -10.92 3.85
C TYR A 367 11.64 -10.44 3.63
N VAL A 368 12.17 -9.59 4.52
CA VAL A 368 13.54 -9.08 4.42
C VAL A 368 14.44 -9.83 5.39
N GLY A 369 15.42 -10.55 4.85
CA GLY A 369 16.40 -11.30 5.65
C GLY A 369 17.36 -10.40 6.45
N GLU A 370 18.07 -11.00 7.40
CA GLU A 370 19.14 -10.31 8.15
C GLU A 370 20.32 -9.92 7.25
N GLN A 371 20.68 -10.82 6.33
CA GLN A 371 21.74 -10.60 5.33
C GLN A 371 21.17 -9.88 4.10
N LEU A 372 21.86 -8.83 3.67
CA LEU A 372 21.53 -8.07 2.45
C LEU A 372 22.24 -8.69 1.25
N TRP A 373 21.64 -8.53 0.07
CA TRP A 373 22.28 -8.74 -1.24
C TRP A 373 22.76 -10.17 -1.50
N THR A 374 21.92 -11.15 -1.18
CA THR A 374 22.22 -12.58 -1.37
C THR A 374 21.84 -13.10 -2.76
N GLU A 375 21.08 -12.34 -3.54
CA GLU A 375 20.52 -12.77 -4.82
C GLU A 375 21.32 -12.22 -6.01
N SER A 376 21.30 -12.95 -7.14
CA SER A 376 21.88 -12.50 -8.41
C SER A 376 20.79 -12.14 -9.41
N SER A 377 20.92 -11.00 -10.08
CA SER A 377 20.00 -10.56 -11.11
C SER A 377 20.34 -11.12 -12.51
N ALA A 378 21.17 -12.15 -12.63
CA ALA A 378 21.59 -12.69 -13.93
C ALA A 378 20.38 -13.11 -14.81
N GLU A 379 19.41 -13.80 -14.24
CA GLU A 379 18.24 -14.31 -14.96
C GLU A 379 16.99 -13.42 -14.81
N SER A 380 16.75 -12.88 -13.60
CA SER A 380 15.58 -12.05 -13.30
C SER A 380 15.82 -11.12 -12.11
N ILE A 381 14.93 -10.15 -11.92
CA ILE A 381 14.80 -9.43 -10.65
C ILE A 381 13.45 -9.78 -10.03
N ASP A 382 13.53 -10.41 -8.87
CA ASP A 382 12.38 -10.96 -8.14
C ASP A 382 12.17 -10.19 -6.83
N ALA A 383 10.98 -9.62 -6.66
CA ALA A 383 10.53 -8.90 -5.48
C ALA A 383 9.44 -9.70 -4.75
N VAL A 384 9.56 -9.85 -3.43
CA VAL A 384 8.47 -10.34 -2.58
C VAL A 384 7.67 -9.13 -2.11
N ILE A 385 6.40 -9.07 -2.49
CA ILE A 385 5.59 -7.84 -2.39
C ILE A 385 4.31 -8.04 -1.58
N GLY A 386 4.25 -9.10 -0.77
CA GLY A 386 3.06 -9.48 -0.04
C GLY A 386 2.82 -10.98 -0.01
N ARG A 387 1.55 -11.39 0.06
CA ARG A 387 1.13 -12.80 0.05
C ARG A 387 -0.18 -13.04 -0.70
N SER A 388 -0.29 -14.19 -1.35
CA SER A 388 -1.55 -14.78 -1.79
C SER A 388 -1.84 -16.03 -0.95
N GLY A 389 -2.92 -16.00 -0.17
CA GLY A 389 -3.14 -17.03 0.86
C GLY A 389 -1.97 -17.09 1.85
N LYS A 390 -1.38 -18.28 1.99
CA LYS A 390 -0.20 -18.53 2.83
C LYS A 390 1.13 -18.39 2.07
N GLN A 391 1.10 -18.20 0.76
CA GLN A 391 2.30 -18.14 -0.08
C GLN A 391 2.78 -16.70 -0.27
N PRO A 392 4.10 -16.43 -0.20
CA PRO A 392 4.64 -15.13 -0.57
C PRO A 392 4.27 -14.76 -2.01
N LEU A 393 3.80 -13.53 -2.22
CA LEU A 393 3.50 -12.99 -3.54
C LEU A 393 4.82 -12.51 -4.17
N ILE A 394 5.27 -13.25 -5.19
CA ILE A 394 6.50 -12.92 -5.90
C ILE A 394 6.17 -12.25 -7.23
N LEU A 395 6.76 -11.07 -7.41
CA LEU A 395 6.84 -10.34 -8.66
C LEU A 395 8.19 -10.61 -9.31
N SER A 396 8.21 -11.20 -10.49
CA SER A 396 9.44 -11.46 -11.25
C SER A 396 9.46 -10.67 -12.55
N LEU A 397 10.44 -9.79 -12.72
CA LEU A 397 10.75 -9.18 -14.01
C LEU A 397 11.82 -10.02 -14.71
N ARG A 398 11.42 -10.66 -15.81
CA ARG A 398 12.23 -11.65 -16.55
C ARG A 398 12.41 -11.22 -18.00
N THR A 399 13.58 -11.49 -18.57
CA THR A 399 13.87 -11.26 -19.98
C THR A 399 13.59 -12.49 -20.85
N GLU A 400 13.60 -13.69 -20.27
CA GLU A 400 13.42 -14.98 -20.94
C GLU A 400 12.48 -15.90 -20.14
N ASN A 401 11.73 -16.77 -20.84
CA ASN A 401 11.01 -17.96 -20.34
C ASN A 401 10.11 -17.84 -19.07
N PRO A 402 8.85 -17.37 -19.20
CA PRO A 402 8.34 -16.48 -20.24
C PRO A 402 8.82 -15.03 -19.98
N PRO A 403 8.95 -14.20 -21.03
CA PRO A 403 9.40 -12.83 -20.87
C PRO A 403 8.34 -11.98 -20.18
N HIS A 404 8.68 -11.43 -19.02
CA HIS A 404 7.88 -10.46 -18.28
C HIS A 404 8.72 -9.20 -18.04
N PRO A 405 9.07 -8.44 -19.09
CA PRO A 405 10.08 -7.40 -19.00
C PRO A 405 9.59 -6.15 -18.27
N ASN A 406 8.31 -5.82 -18.39
CA ASN A 406 7.74 -4.59 -17.89
C ASN A 406 6.43 -4.84 -17.14
N MET A 407 6.09 -3.92 -16.24
CA MET A 407 4.92 -3.99 -15.39
C MET A 407 4.13 -2.68 -15.39
N LEU A 408 2.80 -2.82 -15.39
CA LEU A 408 1.86 -1.71 -15.29
C LEU A 408 1.08 -1.83 -13.97
N ILE A 409 1.07 -0.78 -13.17
CA ILE A 409 0.35 -0.71 -11.88
C ILE A 409 -0.72 0.38 -11.95
N GLY A 410 -1.93 0.06 -11.48
CA GLY A 410 -3.01 1.02 -11.31
C GLY A 410 -3.70 0.91 -9.95
N GLY A 411 -4.30 1.98 -9.48
CA GLY A 411 -5.05 1.98 -8.22
C GLY A 411 -5.59 3.35 -7.86
N ALA A 412 -6.81 3.41 -7.34
CA ALA A 412 -7.44 4.68 -6.99
C ALA A 412 -6.67 5.36 -5.85
N VAL A 413 -6.89 6.67 -5.70
CA VAL A 413 -6.31 7.46 -4.60
C VAL A 413 -6.58 6.77 -3.26
N GLY A 414 -5.53 6.65 -2.44
CA GLY A 414 -5.63 6.10 -1.09
C GLY A 414 -5.69 4.56 -1.00
N GLN A 415 -5.66 3.83 -2.12
CA GLN A 415 -5.79 2.37 -2.09
C GLN A 415 -4.49 1.62 -1.78
N GLY A 416 -3.36 2.32 -1.71
CA GLY A 416 -2.06 1.76 -1.33
C GLY A 416 -1.03 1.65 -2.46
N LYS A 417 -1.27 2.24 -3.64
CA LYS A 417 -0.32 2.26 -4.77
C LYS A 417 1.08 2.71 -4.36
N SER A 418 1.20 3.85 -3.67
CA SER A 418 2.50 4.37 -3.26
C SER A 418 3.24 3.42 -2.31
N ASN A 419 2.51 2.84 -1.35
CA ASN A 419 3.07 1.81 -0.47
C ASN A 419 3.54 0.57 -1.25
N LEU A 420 2.77 0.11 -2.25
CA LEU A 420 3.17 -1.00 -3.11
C LEU A 420 4.45 -0.68 -3.91
N LEU A 421 4.61 0.55 -4.41
CA LEU A 421 5.84 0.97 -5.07
C LEU A 421 7.05 0.96 -4.12
N LEU A 422 6.89 1.47 -2.89
CA LEU A 422 7.92 1.41 -1.85
C LEU A 422 8.30 -0.04 -1.53
N ASP A 423 7.28 -0.89 -1.37
CA ASP A 423 7.44 -2.32 -1.08
C ASP A 423 8.24 -3.03 -2.16
N ILE A 424 7.90 -2.82 -3.44
CA ILE A 424 8.65 -3.35 -4.59
C ILE A 424 10.10 -2.88 -4.55
N VAL A 425 10.35 -1.58 -4.38
CA VAL A 425 11.70 -1.02 -4.42
C VAL A 425 12.56 -1.53 -3.26
N PHE A 426 12.06 -1.50 -2.02
CA PHE A 426 12.81 -2.00 -0.86
C PHE A 426 13.02 -3.52 -0.90
N SER A 427 12.03 -4.28 -1.37
CA SER A 427 12.15 -5.72 -1.56
C SER A 427 13.25 -6.05 -2.58
N LEU A 428 13.33 -5.33 -3.70
CA LEU A 428 14.41 -5.50 -4.66
C LEU A 428 15.78 -5.04 -4.11
N ALA A 429 15.84 -3.83 -3.55
CA ALA A 429 17.09 -3.23 -3.07
C ALA A 429 17.74 -4.00 -1.91
N SER A 430 16.93 -4.69 -1.08
CA SER A 430 17.45 -5.54 0.00
C SER A 430 18.02 -6.87 -0.51
N ARG A 431 17.52 -7.37 -1.66
CA ARG A 431 17.89 -8.67 -2.24
C ARG A 431 19.07 -8.61 -3.22
N TYR A 432 19.20 -7.52 -3.97
CA TYR A 432 20.23 -7.34 -5.00
C TYR A 432 21.14 -6.16 -4.63
N SER A 433 22.45 -6.27 -4.82
CA SER A 433 23.37 -5.16 -4.59
C SER A 433 23.24 -4.06 -5.67
N PRO A 434 23.78 -2.85 -5.45
CA PRO A 434 23.85 -1.82 -6.49
C PRO A 434 24.64 -2.21 -7.76
N ALA A 435 25.48 -3.24 -7.67
CA ALA A 435 26.17 -3.83 -8.83
C ALA A 435 25.26 -4.79 -9.64
N GLU A 436 24.20 -5.29 -9.01
CA GLU A 436 23.20 -6.17 -9.61
C GLU A 436 21.98 -5.38 -10.14
N LEU A 437 21.61 -4.29 -9.48
CA LEU A 437 20.41 -3.50 -9.78
C LEU A 437 20.64 -1.99 -9.64
N GLN A 438 20.19 -1.24 -10.64
CA GLN A 438 20.12 0.22 -10.63
C GLN A 438 18.67 0.69 -10.78
N LEU A 439 18.33 1.79 -10.11
CA LEU A 439 16.99 2.37 -10.10
C LEU A 439 16.99 3.77 -10.71
N VAL A 440 16.02 4.02 -11.58
CA VAL A 440 15.66 5.34 -12.11
C VAL A 440 14.24 5.62 -11.67
N LEU A 441 14.05 6.60 -10.79
CA LEU A 441 12.80 6.85 -10.09
C LEU A 441 12.25 8.23 -10.47
N LEU A 442 11.12 8.26 -11.18
CA LEU A 442 10.43 9.47 -11.62
C LEU A 442 9.05 9.57 -10.96
N ASP A 443 8.80 10.68 -10.26
CA ASP A 443 7.52 10.96 -9.62
C ASP A 443 6.91 12.23 -10.22
N PHE A 444 5.85 12.09 -11.03
CA PHE A 444 5.16 13.23 -11.65
C PHE A 444 4.09 13.87 -10.74
N LYS A 445 3.90 13.36 -9.52
CA LYS A 445 2.92 13.86 -8.56
C LYS A 445 3.54 14.91 -7.62
N GLU A 446 2.70 15.77 -7.04
CA GLU A 446 3.08 16.64 -5.90
C GLU A 446 3.29 15.85 -4.59
N GLY A 447 3.04 14.54 -4.62
CA GLY A 447 3.27 13.65 -3.48
C GLY A 447 4.72 13.20 -3.48
N LEU A 448 5.44 13.46 -2.40
CA LEU A 448 6.86 13.14 -2.24
C LEU A 448 7.08 11.64 -1.96
N GLU A 449 6.47 10.73 -2.74
CA GLU A 449 6.48 9.29 -2.43
C GLU A 449 7.88 8.72 -2.49
N PHE A 450 8.64 9.07 -3.53
CA PHE A 450 10.04 8.68 -3.69
C PHE A 450 11.02 9.52 -2.86
N GLN A 451 10.58 10.59 -2.18
CA GLN A 451 11.43 11.33 -1.24
C GLN A 451 11.91 10.45 -0.08
N ARG A 452 11.19 9.36 0.21
CA ARG A 452 11.63 8.37 1.20
C ARG A 452 12.98 7.71 0.86
N PHE A 453 13.37 7.70 -0.42
CA PHE A 453 14.68 7.24 -0.87
C PHE A 453 15.75 8.34 -0.85
N GLY A 454 15.34 9.56 -0.48
CA GLY A 454 16.19 10.71 -0.24
C GLY A 454 17.08 10.54 0.99
N PRO A 455 17.91 11.54 1.31
CA PRO A 455 18.80 11.48 2.44
C PRO A 455 18.01 11.72 3.73
N ASP A 456 18.63 11.39 4.87
CA ASP A 456 18.15 11.87 6.17
C ASP A 456 18.52 13.35 6.40
N ALA A 457 18.18 13.85 7.59
CA ALA A 457 18.32 15.26 7.94
C ALA A 457 19.78 15.75 7.86
N GLU A 458 20.74 14.84 8.00
CA GLU A 458 22.17 15.09 7.87
C GLU A 458 22.66 15.09 6.41
N GLY A 459 21.78 14.91 5.42
CA GLY A 459 22.12 14.85 4.01
C GLY A 459 22.78 13.53 3.58
N GLN A 460 22.68 12.48 4.41
CA GLN A 460 23.33 11.19 4.19
C GLN A 460 22.30 10.07 3.98
N ASN A 461 22.76 8.84 3.71
CA ASN A 461 21.92 7.64 3.68
C ASN A 461 20.87 7.60 2.57
N TRP A 462 21.22 7.97 1.33
CA TRP A 462 20.35 7.73 0.18
C TRP A 462 20.12 6.23 -0.06
N LEU A 463 19.13 5.88 -0.89
CA LEU A 463 19.06 4.51 -1.42
C LEU A 463 20.23 4.29 -2.40
N PRO A 464 21.20 3.39 -2.12
CA PRO A 464 22.44 3.29 -2.91
C PRO A 464 22.24 2.77 -4.33
N HIS A 465 21.06 2.23 -4.65
CA HIS A 465 20.68 1.76 -5.99
C HIS A 465 20.16 2.89 -6.88
N ALA A 466 19.73 4.01 -6.30
CA ALA A 466 19.15 5.12 -7.06
C ALA A 466 20.26 5.82 -7.86
N ARG A 467 20.10 5.89 -9.19
CA ARG A 467 20.95 6.67 -10.09
C ARG A 467 20.32 8.00 -10.47
N VAL A 468 19.00 8.00 -10.59
CA VAL A 468 18.19 9.19 -10.85
C VAL A 468 17.03 9.15 -9.88
N LEU A 469 16.82 10.24 -9.17
CA LEU A 469 15.68 10.44 -8.29
C LEU A 469 15.07 11.81 -8.60
N SER A 470 13.89 11.82 -9.21
CA SER A 470 13.17 13.07 -9.40
C SER A 470 11.98 13.16 -8.47
N LEU A 471 11.94 14.26 -7.73
CA LEU A 471 10.83 14.63 -6.86
C LEU A 471 10.11 15.78 -7.58
N GLU A 472 8.83 15.59 -7.89
CA GLU A 472 8.04 16.52 -8.71
C GLU A 472 8.61 16.71 -10.13
N SER A 473 8.75 15.60 -10.87
CA SER A 473 9.15 15.62 -12.28
C SER A 473 8.19 16.46 -13.13
N ASN A 474 8.74 17.15 -14.12
CA ASN A 474 7.97 17.71 -15.22
C ASN A 474 8.23 16.91 -16.51
N LYS A 475 7.35 17.07 -17.51
CA LYS A 475 7.47 16.34 -18.77
C LYS A 475 8.84 16.50 -19.45
N PRO A 476 9.42 17.72 -19.58
CA PRO A 476 10.75 17.88 -20.17
C PRO A 476 11.82 17.00 -19.50
N PHE A 477 11.86 16.96 -18.17
CA PHE A 477 12.80 16.13 -17.44
C PHE A 477 12.55 14.63 -17.68
N GLY A 478 11.28 14.21 -17.68
CA GLY A 478 10.92 12.84 -18.02
C GLY A 478 11.40 12.42 -19.41
N VAL A 479 11.27 13.30 -20.40
CA VAL A 479 11.80 13.07 -21.75
C VAL A 479 13.32 12.96 -21.75
N ALA A 480 14.03 13.85 -21.06
CA ALA A 480 15.48 13.80 -20.93
C ALA A 480 15.98 12.49 -20.28
N VAL A 481 15.23 11.97 -19.30
CA VAL A 481 15.51 10.67 -18.67
C VAL A 481 15.32 9.53 -19.68
N LEU A 482 14.23 9.55 -20.45
CA LEU A 482 13.99 8.55 -21.48
C LEU A 482 15.04 8.60 -22.60
N ASP A 483 15.48 9.79 -23.02
CA ASP A 483 16.57 9.97 -23.98
C ASP A 483 17.89 9.39 -23.46
N HIS A 484 18.22 9.65 -22.20
CA HIS A 484 19.40 9.06 -21.54
C HIS A 484 19.32 7.54 -21.50
N ILE A 485 18.15 6.96 -21.17
CA ILE A 485 17.96 5.51 -21.19
C ILE A 485 18.14 4.97 -22.61
N VAL A 486 17.60 5.64 -23.64
CA VAL A 486 17.80 5.24 -25.04
C VAL A 486 19.29 5.25 -25.44
N ALA A 487 20.04 6.26 -25.01
CA ALA A 487 21.48 6.31 -25.23
C ALA A 487 22.21 5.14 -24.53
N GLU A 488 21.81 4.82 -23.29
CA GLU A 488 22.31 3.66 -22.54
C GLU A 488 22.00 2.33 -23.26
N LEU A 489 20.81 2.17 -23.85
CA LEU A 489 20.51 0.99 -24.68
C LEU A 489 21.50 0.86 -25.85
N GLY A 490 21.85 1.97 -26.50
CA GLY A 490 22.84 2.01 -27.58
C GLY A 490 24.27 1.66 -27.11
N LEU A 491 24.66 2.13 -25.92
CA LEU A 491 25.93 1.78 -25.30
C LEU A 491 26.00 0.28 -24.99
N ARG A 492 24.97 -0.26 -24.32
CA ARG A 492 24.87 -1.69 -24.00
C ARG A 492 24.88 -2.55 -25.25
N ALA A 493 24.17 -2.15 -26.30
CA ALA A 493 24.19 -2.85 -27.59
C ALA A 493 25.60 -2.93 -28.19
N SER A 494 26.38 -1.85 -28.08
CA SER A 494 27.76 -1.81 -28.55
C SER A 494 28.67 -2.72 -27.74
N ILE A 495 28.54 -2.72 -26.40
CA ILE A 495 29.29 -3.60 -25.49
C ILE A 495 28.96 -5.07 -25.76
N PHE A 496 27.68 -5.42 -25.88
CA PHE A 496 27.24 -6.80 -26.10
C PHE A 496 27.74 -7.32 -27.44
N LYS A 497 27.70 -6.49 -28.49
CA LYS A 497 28.25 -6.82 -29.80
C LYS A 497 29.75 -7.12 -29.73
N GLN A 498 30.52 -6.35 -28.97
CA GLN A 498 31.96 -6.61 -28.77
C GLN A 498 32.21 -7.92 -28.02
N ALA A 499 31.32 -8.29 -27.10
CA ALA A 499 31.37 -9.54 -26.35
C ALA A 499 30.72 -10.74 -27.06
N ASN A 500 30.23 -10.58 -28.31
CA ASN A 500 29.42 -11.58 -29.03
C ASN A 500 28.19 -12.07 -28.24
N ALA A 501 27.60 -11.21 -27.41
CA ALA A 501 26.36 -11.46 -26.70
C ALA A 501 25.19 -10.77 -27.43
N SER A 502 24.01 -11.42 -27.42
CA SER A 502 22.78 -10.86 -28.00
C SER A 502 21.81 -10.31 -26.96
N SER A 503 22.04 -10.61 -25.67
CA SER A 503 21.22 -10.16 -24.55
C SER A 503 22.04 -9.95 -23.28
N ILE A 504 21.45 -9.25 -22.30
CA ILE A 504 22.03 -9.11 -20.96
C ILE A 504 22.29 -10.46 -20.29
N ASN A 505 21.41 -11.45 -20.48
CA ASN A 505 21.57 -12.78 -19.89
C ASN A 505 22.82 -13.46 -20.48
N GLU A 506 23.00 -13.41 -21.80
CA GLU A 506 24.19 -13.96 -22.46
C GLU A 506 25.47 -13.23 -22.06
N TYR A 507 25.43 -11.90 -22.01
CA TYR A 507 26.57 -11.08 -21.61
C TYR A 507 27.04 -11.42 -20.20
N ARG A 508 26.09 -11.53 -19.25
CA ARG A 508 26.38 -11.86 -17.86
C ARG A 508 26.78 -13.31 -17.66
N ARG A 509 26.16 -14.27 -18.36
CA ARG A 509 26.60 -15.68 -18.39
C ARG A 509 28.02 -15.82 -18.95
N GLY A 510 28.43 -14.92 -19.85
CA GLY A 510 29.78 -14.81 -20.37
C GLY A 510 30.81 -14.16 -19.43
N GLY A 511 30.41 -13.76 -18.22
CA GLY A 511 31.27 -13.12 -17.22
C GLY A 511 31.30 -11.59 -17.27
N GLY A 512 30.46 -10.98 -18.11
CA GLY A 512 30.31 -9.52 -18.15
C GLY A 512 29.60 -8.99 -16.90
N ASP A 513 30.12 -7.90 -16.33
CA ASP A 513 29.48 -7.20 -15.22
C ASP A 513 28.62 -6.04 -15.75
N MET A 514 27.32 -6.09 -15.47
CA MET A 514 26.37 -5.04 -15.84
C MET A 514 25.07 -5.18 -15.04
N PRO A 515 24.69 -4.18 -14.22
CA PRO A 515 23.44 -4.21 -13.48
C PRO A 515 22.23 -4.14 -14.41
N ARG A 516 21.15 -4.79 -14.00
CA ARG A 516 19.82 -4.53 -14.57
C ARG A 516 19.35 -3.14 -14.11
N MET A 517 18.60 -2.46 -14.97
CA MET A 517 18.03 -1.15 -14.66
C MET A 517 16.51 -1.28 -14.55
N LEU A 518 15.94 -0.83 -13.44
CA LEU A 518 14.49 -0.68 -13.28
C LEU A 518 14.14 0.81 -13.30
N VAL A 519 13.36 1.19 -14.31
CA VAL A 519 12.84 2.55 -14.49
C VAL A 519 11.41 2.58 -13.97
N VAL A 520 11.21 3.25 -12.84
CA VAL A 520 9.91 3.40 -12.19
C VAL A 520 9.39 4.79 -12.48
N ILE A 521 8.22 4.87 -13.13
CA ILE A 521 7.56 6.14 -13.46
C ILE A 521 6.20 6.15 -12.79
N ASP A 522 6.07 6.92 -11.70
CA ASP A 522 4.78 7.17 -11.08
C ASP A 522 4.02 8.31 -11.74
N GLU A 523 2.71 8.13 -11.90
CA GLU A 523 1.83 8.95 -12.71
C GLU A 523 2.36 9.17 -14.14
N PHE A 524 2.79 8.08 -14.78
CA PHE A 524 3.38 8.12 -16.13
C PHE A 524 2.48 8.78 -17.19
N HIS A 525 1.17 8.84 -16.96
CA HIS A 525 0.22 9.51 -17.85
C HIS A 525 0.54 11.00 -18.06
N MET A 526 1.22 11.65 -17.12
CA MET A 526 1.66 13.04 -17.21
C MET A 526 2.62 13.29 -18.39
N LEU A 527 3.33 12.26 -18.86
CA LEU A 527 4.14 12.32 -20.09
C LEU A 527 3.28 12.52 -21.36
N PHE A 528 1.99 12.18 -21.30
CA PHE A 528 1.06 12.15 -22.43
C PHE A 528 0.05 13.30 -22.44
N GLU A 529 0.07 14.18 -21.43
CA GLU A 529 -0.93 15.24 -21.31
C GLU A 529 -0.70 16.39 -22.31
N GLY A 530 -1.74 16.85 -23.00
CA GLY A 530 -1.62 17.94 -23.97
C GLY A 530 -0.93 17.55 -25.29
N ASP A 531 -1.02 18.45 -26.26
CA ASP A 531 -0.60 18.20 -27.64
C ASP A 531 0.66 19.02 -27.98
N GLY A 532 1.68 18.36 -28.56
CA GLY A 532 2.91 19.02 -28.99
C GLY A 532 4.08 18.07 -29.25
N ASP A 533 5.17 18.60 -29.82
CA ASP A 533 6.35 17.82 -30.21
C ASP A 533 7.00 17.08 -29.03
N LEU A 534 7.00 17.69 -27.84
CA LEU A 534 7.54 17.06 -26.63
C LEU A 534 6.71 15.85 -26.19
N THR A 535 5.38 15.88 -26.33
CA THR A 535 4.51 14.72 -26.06
C THR A 535 4.80 13.62 -27.09
N ALA A 536 4.92 13.96 -28.37
CA ALA A 536 5.24 12.99 -29.42
C ALA A 536 6.60 12.31 -29.18
N LEU A 537 7.60 13.08 -28.77
CA LEU A 537 8.93 12.60 -28.41
C LEU A 537 8.89 11.69 -27.17
N ALA A 538 8.15 12.09 -26.12
CA ALA A 538 7.97 11.25 -24.93
C ALA A 538 7.37 9.88 -25.27
N VAL A 539 6.34 9.86 -26.12
CA VAL A 539 5.68 8.64 -26.58
C VAL A 539 6.65 7.76 -27.38
N GLU A 540 7.39 8.36 -28.32
CA GLU A 540 8.38 7.65 -29.15
C GLU A 540 9.47 7.01 -28.30
N ARG A 541 10.05 7.77 -27.36
CA ARG A 541 11.13 7.27 -26.50
C ARG A 541 10.64 6.20 -25.53
N LEU A 542 9.48 6.39 -24.90
CA LEU A 542 8.92 5.36 -24.02
C LEU A 542 8.62 4.06 -24.79
N GLU A 543 8.03 4.17 -25.98
CA GLU A 543 7.75 3.02 -26.85
C GLU A 543 9.05 2.28 -27.25
N GLN A 544 10.10 3.04 -27.59
CA GLN A 544 11.42 2.48 -27.90
C GLN A 544 12.01 1.72 -26.71
N VAL A 545 12.02 2.32 -25.51
CA VAL A 545 12.52 1.66 -24.29
C VAL A 545 11.69 0.43 -23.95
N ALA A 546 10.35 0.50 -24.03
CA ALA A 546 9.48 -0.64 -23.74
C ALA A 546 9.73 -1.84 -24.66
N LYS A 547 9.99 -1.58 -25.96
CA LYS A 547 10.24 -2.61 -26.97
C LYS A 547 11.66 -3.19 -26.92
N GLN A 548 12.67 -2.33 -26.75
CA GLN A 548 14.08 -2.71 -26.88
C GLN A 548 14.73 -3.05 -25.53
N GLY A 549 14.24 -2.46 -24.43
CA GLY A 549 14.86 -2.54 -23.09
C GLY A 549 15.09 -3.97 -22.59
N ARG A 550 14.17 -4.89 -22.92
CA ARG A 550 14.27 -6.32 -22.53
C ARG A 550 15.63 -6.93 -22.88
N ALA A 551 16.12 -6.74 -24.10
CA ALA A 551 17.38 -7.34 -24.54
C ALA A 551 18.57 -6.80 -23.74
N PHE A 552 18.49 -5.56 -23.27
CA PHE A 552 19.57 -4.83 -22.61
C PHE A 552 19.45 -4.78 -21.07
N GLY A 553 18.50 -5.53 -20.50
CA GLY A 553 18.29 -5.58 -19.05
C GLY A 553 17.69 -4.31 -18.47
N VAL A 554 16.95 -3.55 -19.28
CA VAL A 554 16.18 -2.38 -18.85
C VAL A 554 14.71 -2.76 -18.75
N HIS A 555 14.14 -2.55 -17.57
CA HIS A 555 12.78 -2.91 -17.20
C HIS A 555 11.98 -1.65 -16.88
N LEU A 556 10.74 -1.55 -17.36
CA LEU A 556 9.83 -0.46 -17.06
C LEU A 556 8.78 -0.88 -16.03
N LEU A 557 8.58 -0.04 -15.01
CA LEU A 557 7.45 -0.08 -14.10
C LEU A 557 6.68 1.24 -14.24
N LEU A 558 5.51 1.17 -14.87
CA LEU A 558 4.64 2.34 -15.03
C LEU A 558 3.50 2.28 -14.02
N ALA A 559 3.28 3.35 -13.28
CA ALA A 559 2.23 3.43 -12.28
C ALA A 559 1.32 4.64 -12.52
N THR A 560 0.01 4.49 -12.25
CA THR A 560 -0.97 5.58 -12.42
C THR A 560 -2.18 5.41 -11.50
N GLN A 561 -2.85 6.51 -11.16
CA GLN A 561 -4.16 6.46 -10.51
C GLN A 561 -5.32 6.19 -11.45
N SER A 562 -5.20 6.62 -12.71
CA SER A 562 -6.25 6.52 -13.73
C SER A 562 -5.64 6.41 -15.12
N LEU A 563 -6.28 5.63 -15.99
CA LEU A 563 -5.96 5.54 -17.42
C LEU A 563 -7.06 6.12 -18.32
N THR A 564 -8.23 6.44 -17.75
CA THR A 564 -9.36 6.94 -18.55
C THR A 564 -9.19 8.43 -18.88
N GLY A 565 -9.59 8.82 -20.11
CA GLY A 565 -9.63 10.23 -20.51
C GLY A 565 -8.33 10.83 -21.07
N ILE A 566 -7.22 10.09 -21.11
CA ILE A 566 -5.93 10.58 -21.62
C ILE A 566 -5.85 10.45 -23.14
N SER A 567 -5.96 11.57 -23.87
CA SER A 567 -5.98 11.61 -25.34
C SER A 567 -4.73 11.01 -25.99
N GLY A 568 -3.52 11.26 -25.44
CA GLY A 568 -2.27 10.71 -25.97
C GLY A 568 -2.16 9.18 -25.90
N LEU A 569 -2.85 8.56 -24.93
CA LEU A 569 -2.94 7.10 -24.81
C LEU A 569 -3.92 6.48 -25.81
N ARG A 570 -4.91 7.22 -26.31
CA ARG A 570 -5.94 6.67 -27.22
C ARG A 570 -5.40 6.23 -28.57
N ALA A 571 -4.31 6.83 -29.07
CA ALA A 571 -3.77 6.54 -30.40
C ALA A 571 -2.59 5.55 -30.38
N LYS A 572 -1.79 5.52 -29.31
CA LYS A 572 -0.57 4.70 -29.19
C LYS A 572 -0.47 3.86 -27.91
N GLY A 573 -1.46 3.92 -27.03
CA GLY A 573 -1.50 3.14 -25.79
C GLY A 573 -1.43 1.63 -26.07
N ASP A 574 -2.08 1.16 -27.13
CA ASP A 574 -2.06 -0.27 -27.49
C ASP A 574 -0.66 -0.79 -27.82
N SER A 575 0.18 -0.01 -28.50
CA SER A 575 1.54 -0.45 -28.87
C SER A 575 2.48 -0.48 -27.66
N ILE A 576 2.30 0.46 -26.73
CA ILE A 576 3.05 0.53 -25.48
C ILE A 576 2.60 -0.59 -24.55
N PHE A 577 1.30 -0.70 -24.25
CA PHE A 577 0.74 -1.68 -23.30
C PHE A 577 0.88 -3.14 -23.75
N ALA A 578 1.07 -3.39 -25.05
CA ALA A 578 1.47 -4.70 -25.55
C ALA A 578 2.85 -5.16 -25.04
N GLN A 579 3.68 -4.27 -24.49
CA GLN A 579 4.96 -4.61 -23.87
C GLN A 579 4.86 -4.88 -22.35
N PHE A 580 3.66 -4.85 -21.77
CA PHE A 580 3.38 -4.97 -20.33
C PHE A 580 2.49 -6.20 -20.04
N PRO A 581 3.07 -7.42 -20.05
CA PRO A 581 2.33 -8.64 -19.73
C PRO A 581 1.93 -8.71 -18.26
N LEU A 582 2.75 -8.13 -17.37
CA LEU A 582 2.46 -8.02 -15.95
C LEU A 582 1.63 -6.77 -15.69
N ARG A 583 0.43 -6.95 -15.15
CA ARG A 583 -0.47 -5.86 -14.79
C ARG A 583 -0.98 -6.07 -13.37
N MET A 584 -0.89 -5.04 -12.55
CA MET A 584 -1.37 -5.07 -11.17
C MET A 584 -2.39 -3.98 -10.95
N SER A 585 -3.52 -4.33 -10.35
CA SER A 585 -4.52 -3.34 -9.95
C SER A 585 -4.82 -3.43 -8.48
N LEU A 586 -4.63 -2.34 -7.76
CA LEU A 586 -5.34 -2.13 -6.50
C LEU A 586 -6.80 -1.75 -6.78
N LYS A 587 -7.58 -1.57 -5.71
CA LYS A 587 -9.00 -1.23 -5.79
C LYS A 587 -9.23 -0.03 -6.71
N ASN A 588 -10.19 -0.17 -7.60
CA ASN A 588 -10.51 0.82 -8.64
C ASN A 588 -11.98 0.74 -9.06
N THR A 589 -12.45 1.65 -9.91
CA THR A 589 -13.76 1.49 -10.54
C THR A 589 -13.74 0.36 -11.57
N ALA A 590 -14.92 -0.12 -11.99
CA ALA A 590 -15.02 -1.16 -13.01
C ALA A 590 -14.46 -0.70 -14.36
N GLU A 591 -14.59 0.60 -14.68
CA GLU A 591 -14.06 1.21 -15.89
C GLU A 591 -12.52 1.25 -15.85
N GLU A 592 -11.93 1.68 -14.74
CA GLU A 592 -10.47 1.73 -14.57
C GLU A 592 -9.86 0.32 -14.53
N SER A 593 -10.53 -0.64 -13.88
CA SER A 593 -10.13 -2.05 -13.89
C SER A 593 -9.98 -2.57 -15.32
N GLN A 594 -10.94 -2.25 -16.20
CA GLN A 594 -10.92 -2.70 -17.59
C GLN A 594 -9.91 -1.93 -18.46
N ALA A 595 -9.69 -0.64 -18.18
CA ALA A 595 -8.70 0.16 -18.88
C ALA A 595 -7.27 -0.33 -18.59
N LEU A 596 -7.01 -0.74 -17.35
CA LEU A 596 -5.72 -1.24 -16.90
C LEU A 596 -5.48 -2.72 -17.24
N LEU A 597 -6.42 -3.60 -16.86
CA LEU A 597 -6.27 -5.04 -17.07
C LEU A 597 -6.63 -5.39 -18.52
N SER A 598 -7.91 -5.52 -18.84
CA SER A 598 -8.39 -5.67 -20.22
C SER A 598 -9.90 -5.51 -20.24
N GLN A 599 -10.47 -5.33 -21.43
CA GLN A 599 -11.92 -5.28 -21.59
C GLN A 599 -12.60 -6.52 -21.00
N GLY A 600 -13.62 -6.30 -20.16
CA GLY A 600 -14.32 -7.35 -19.42
C GLY A 600 -13.70 -7.74 -18.07
N ASN A 601 -12.44 -7.41 -17.79
CA ASN A 601 -11.79 -7.74 -16.52
C ASN A 601 -12.09 -6.68 -15.43
N LYS A 602 -13.06 -6.98 -14.56
CA LYS A 602 -13.53 -6.08 -13.48
C LYS A 602 -13.02 -6.45 -12.09
N ALA A 603 -12.10 -7.42 -11.99
CA ALA A 603 -11.69 -8.02 -10.72
C ALA A 603 -11.19 -6.98 -9.69
N ALA A 604 -10.53 -5.90 -10.14
CA ALA A 604 -10.03 -4.88 -9.25
C ALA A 604 -11.13 -4.06 -8.56
N SER A 605 -12.31 -3.96 -9.18
CA SER A 605 -13.47 -3.27 -8.60
C SER A 605 -14.15 -4.05 -7.48
N GLU A 606 -13.86 -5.34 -7.39
CA GLU A 606 -14.39 -6.26 -6.38
C GLU A 606 -13.49 -6.34 -5.14
N LEU A 607 -12.31 -5.71 -5.19
CA LEU A 607 -11.42 -5.59 -4.03
C LEU A 607 -12.10 -4.84 -2.90
N THR A 608 -11.95 -5.35 -1.69
CA THR A 608 -12.68 -4.86 -0.51
C THR A 608 -11.79 -3.97 0.34
N TYR A 609 -10.59 -4.44 0.65
CA TYR A 609 -9.70 -3.81 1.61
C TYR A 609 -8.58 -2.99 0.95
N ARG A 610 -8.10 -1.97 1.67
CA ARG A 610 -6.88 -1.25 1.30
C ARG A 610 -5.68 -2.21 1.30
N GLY A 611 -4.83 -2.10 0.28
CA GLY A 611 -3.66 -2.95 0.12
C GLY A 611 -3.93 -4.30 -0.57
N GLU A 612 -5.19 -4.63 -0.87
CA GLU A 612 -5.45 -5.75 -1.78
C GLU A 612 -5.05 -5.37 -3.21
N VAL A 613 -4.56 -6.37 -3.94
CA VAL A 613 -4.09 -6.22 -5.31
C VAL A 613 -4.53 -7.43 -6.13
N ILE A 614 -4.95 -7.19 -7.36
CA ILE A 614 -5.06 -8.19 -8.41
C ILE A 614 -3.75 -8.19 -9.18
N VAL A 615 -3.08 -9.32 -9.26
CA VAL A 615 -1.90 -9.54 -10.09
C VAL A 615 -2.30 -10.39 -11.28
N ASN A 616 -2.08 -9.86 -12.48
CA ASN A 616 -2.33 -10.54 -13.73
C ASN A 616 -1.02 -10.64 -14.53
N ARG A 617 -0.68 -11.85 -14.98
CA ARG A 617 0.55 -12.13 -15.75
C ARG A 617 0.30 -12.41 -17.23
N ASN A 618 -0.90 -12.10 -17.72
CA ASN A 618 -1.37 -12.43 -19.05
C ASN A 618 -1.98 -11.21 -19.76
N PHE A 619 -1.24 -10.10 -19.79
CA PHE A 619 -1.66 -8.85 -20.45
C PHE A 619 -3.00 -8.29 -19.93
N GLY A 620 -3.37 -8.63 -18.69
CA GLY A 620 -4.63 -8.27 -18.07
C GLY A 620 -5.86 -9.04 -18.57
N LEU A 621 -5.69 -10.02 -19.47
CA LEU A 621 -6.75 -10.95 -19.87
C LEU A 621 -7.03 -11.94 -18.73
N ASP A 622 -8.30 -12.34 -18.59
CA ASP A 622 -8.71 -13.32 -17.58
C ASP A 622 -9.33 -14.62 -18.18
N PRO A 623 -8.63 -15.33 -19.08
CA PRO A 623 -9.02 -16.69 -19.40
C PRO A 623 -8.74 -17.56 -18.16
N THR A 624 -9.75 -18.33 -17.73
CA THR A 624 -9.61 -19.37 -16.69
C THR A 624 -9.06 -18.88 -15.34
N GLY A 625 -9.34 -17.63 -14.92
CA GLY A 625 -8.92 -17.14 -13.60
C GLY A 625 -7.44 -16.78 -13.51
N SER A 626 -6.89 -16.13 -14.55
CA SER A 626 -5.51 -15.62 -14.59
C SER A 626 -5.25 -14.49 -13.58
N ASN A 627 -6.30 -13.97 -12.95
CA ASN A 627 -6.22 -12.98 -11.88
C ASN A 627 -5.88 -13.64 -10.53
N GLU A 628 -4.70 -13.35 -10.00
CA GLU A 628 -4.32 -13.73 -8.64
C GLU A 628 -4.66 -12.58 -7.68
N ARG A 629 -5.56 -12.82 -6.73
CA ARG A 629 -5.84 -11.88 -5.64
C ARG A 629 -4.82 -12.06 -4.52
N ALA A 630 -4.27 -10.96 -4.03
CA ALA A 630 -3.26 -10.96 -2.98
C ALA A 630 -3.37 -9.72 -2.08
N ILE A 631 -2.63 -9.75 -0.98
CA ILE A 631 -2.45 -8.60 -0.08
C ILE A 631 -1.01 -8.12 -0.21
N ALA A 632 -0.84 -6.85 -0.58
CA ALA A 632 0.46 -6.20 -0.67
C ALA A 632 1.08 -6.04 0.73
N ALA A 633 2.41 -6.16 0.83
CA ALA A 633 3.09 -5.90 2.08
C ALA A 633 3.09 -4.40 2.42
N TYR A 634 3.20 -4.09 3.71
CA TYR A 634 3.25 -2.75 4.24
C TYR A 634 4.70 -2.36 4.51
N ALA A 635 5.16 -1.33 3.79
CA ALA A 635 6.48 -0.77 3.92
C ALA A 635 6.48 0.23 5.10
N ASP A 636 6.64 -0.29 6.32
CA ASP A 636 6.65 0.54 7.52
C ASP A 636 7.75 1.63 7.44
N PRO A 637 7.43 2.92 7.68
CA PRO A 637 8.40 4.01 7.56
C PRO A 637 9.62 3.89 8.48
N ALA A 638 9.46 3.38 9.71
CA ALA A 638 10.58 3.26 10.64
C ALA A 638 11.50 2.11 10.22
N PHE A 639 10.92 0.98 9.81
CA PHE A 639 11.67 -0.14 9.27
C PHE A 639 12.44 0.22 8.00
N THR A 640 11.75 0.83 7.02
CA THR A 640 12.36 1.18 5.71
C THR A 640 13.51 2.17 5.85
N LEU A 641 13.40 3.18 6.72
CA LEU A 641 14.52 4.08 7.03
C LEU A 641 15.72 3.33 7.62
N SER A 642 15.48 2.41 8.55
CA SER A 642 16.56 1.59 9.14
C SER A 642 17.22 0.68 8.11
N LEU A 643 16.44 0.12 7.19
CA LEU A 643 16.92 -0.73 6.10
C LEU A 643 17.76 0.07 5.11
N GLN A 644 17.33 1.28 4.76
CA GLN A 644 18.06 2.19 3.89
C GLN A 644 19.44 2.55 4.46
N ARG A 645 19.51 2.92 5.74
CA ARG A 645 20.77 3.19 6.44
C ARG A 645 21.72 1.99 6.41
N ARG A 646 21.19 0.78 6.66
CA ARG A 646 21.98 -0.47 6.56
C ARG A 646 22.51 -0.68 5.15
N MET A 647 21.70 -0.46 4.12
CA MET A 647 22.12 -0.61 2.72
C MET A 647 23.17 0.43 2.34
N TRP A 648 23.01 1.70 2.74
CA TRP A 648 23.99 2.75 2.48
C TRP A 648 25.34 2.45 3.13
N ALA A 649 25.33 2.03 4.40
CA ALA A 649 26.55 1.67 5.13
C ALA A 649 27.25 0.42 4.56
N ALA A 650 26.49 -0.51 3.99
CA ALA A 650 27.03 -1.72 3.36
C ALA A 650 27.57 -1.48 1.95
N ALA A 651 27.14 -0.40 1.28
CA ALA A 651 27.51 -0.12 -0.10
C ALA A 651 28.99 0.29 -0.20
N VAL A 652 29.67 -0.17 -1.25
CA VAL A 652 31.05 0.23 -1.54
C VAL A 652 31.02 1.55 -2.28
N ALA A 653 31.56 2.61 -1.66
CA ALA A 653 31.62 3.96 -2.21
C ALA A 653 30.26 4.45 -2.78
N PRO A 654 29.21 4.53 -1.95
CA PRO A 654 27.90 4.96 -2.44
C PRO A 654 27.94 6.42 -2.88
N GLU A 655 27.36 6.70 -4.03
CA GLU A 655 27.22 8.05 -4.58
C GLU A 655 25.75 8.50 -4.48
N PRO A 656 25.49 9.78 -4.17
CA PRO A 656 24.14 10.33 -4.27
C PRO A 656 23.58 10.21 -5.70
N PRO A 657 22.26 9.98 -5.85
CA PRO A 657 21.62 9.99 -7.16
C PRO A 657 21.67 11.39 -7.78
N LEU A 658 21.48 11.47 -9.11
CA LEU A 658 21.12 12.72 -9.75
C LEU A 658 19.71 13.11 -9.32
N VAL A 659 19.59 14.22 -8.58
CA VAL A 659 18.32 14.71 -8.05
C VAL A 659 17.79 15.86 -8.89
N PHE A 660 16.54 15.74 -9.33
CA PHE A 660 15.83 16.83 -10.00
C PHE A 660 14.57 17.21 -9.22
N LEU A 661 14.54 18.47 -8.78
CA LEU A 661 13.42 19.10 -8.10
C LEU A 661 12.73 20.06 -9.07
N GLY A 662 11.57 19.67 -9.60
CA GLY A 662 10.94 20.39 -10.71
C GLY A 662 10.61 21.86 -10.41
N ARG A 663 10.40 22.23 -9.15
CA ARG A 663 9.98 23.59 -8.73
C ARG A 663 11.04 24.34 -7.90
N SER A 664 12.25 23.80 -7.77
CA SER A 664 13.32 24.42 -7.00
C SER A 664 14.44 24.91 -7.91
N PHE A 665 15.22 25.86 -7.41
CA PHE A 665 16.49 26.22 -8.02
C PHE A 665 17.48 25.06 -7.93
N ALA A 666 18.43 25.00 -8.87
CA ALA A 666 19.43 23.95 -8.88
C ALA A 666 20.47 24.15 -7.76
N PRO A 667 20.92 23.10 -7.06
CA PRO A 667 22.05 23.22 -6.14
C PRO A 667 23.34 23.53 -6.92
N TRP A 668 24.27 24.22 -6.26
CA TRP A 668 25.60 24.47 -6.81
C TRP A 668 26.43 23.16 -6.83
N PRO A 669 27.18 22.86 -7.91
CA PRO A 669 28.08 21.71 -7.94
C PRO A 669 29.29 21.96 -7.02
N SER A 670 29.30 21.36 -5.83
CA SER A 670 30.31 21.64 -4.78
C SER A 670 31.75 21.28 -5.17
N GLU A 671 31.97 20.15 -5.84
CA GLU A 671 33.32 19.72 -6.29
C GLU A 671 33.88 20.59 -7.42
N GLN A 672 33.02 20.98 -8.38
CA GLN A 672 33.45 21.77 -9.55
C GLN A 672 33.55 23.26 -9.23
N PHE A 673 32.84 23.75 -8.21
CA PHE A 673 32.95 25.14 -7.78
C PHE A 673 34.33 25.42 -7.16
N GLY A 674 34.91 24.45 -6.44
CA GLY A 674 36.27 24.55 -5.89
C GLY A 674 37.37 24.52 -6.96
N GLU A 675 37.14 23.83 -8.08
CA GLU A 675 38.04 23.80 -9.24
C GLU A 675 38.08 25.12 -10.04
N LEU A 676 37.21 26.10 -9.71
CA LEU A 676 37.26 27.44 -10.29
C LEU A 676 38.45 28.28 -9.78
N ALA A 677 39.32 27.75 -8.91
CA ALA A 677 40.63 28.34 -8.58
C ALA A 677 41.57 28.31 -9.81
N PRO A 678 42.43 29.33 -9.99
CA PRO A 678 42.71 29.93 -11.29
C PRO A 678 43.43 28.98 -12.25
N ALA A 679 42.71 28.45 -13.23
CA ALA A 679 43.29 27.67 -14.32
C ALA A 679 42.67 28.08 -15.68
N SER A 680 43.28 29.08 -16.31
CA SER A 680 43.37 29.31 -17.76
C SER A 680 42.12 29.62 -18.63
N SER A 681 40.87 29.50 -18.15
CA SER A 681 39.68 29.81 -18.97
C SER A 681 38.53 30.49 -18.21
N ILE A 682 38.02 31.60 -18.76
CA ILE A 682 36.88 32.34 -18.22
C ILE A 682 35.58 31.64 -18.66
N THR A 683 34.74 31.25 -17.70
CA THR A 683 33.51 30.48 -18.00
C THR A 683 32.29 31.04 -17.26
N ALA A 684 31.21 31.22 -18.00
CA ALA A 684 29.93 31.74 -17.51
C ALA A 684 28.94 30.59 -17.29
N TRP A 685 28.49 30.37 -16.06
CA TRP A 685 27.49 29.33 -15.77
C TRP A 685 26.09 29.94 -15.65
N LEU A 686 25.12 29.36 -16.37
CA LEU A 686 23.74 29.85 -16.42
C LEU A 686 22.76 29.02 -15.59
N GLY A 687 23.15 27.81 -15.19
CA GLY A 687 22.30 26.88 -14.44
C GLY A 687 22.62 25.43 -14.76
N MET A 688 21.78 24.51 -14.27
CA MET A 688 21.81 23.10 -14.68
C MET A 688 20.87 22.89 -15.87
N PRO A 689 21.31 22.27 -16.97
CA PRO A 689 20.40 21.93 -18.07
C PRO A 689 19.36 20.89 -17.61
N ILE A 690 18.21 20.86 -18.28
CA ILE A 690 17.22 19.78 -18.09
C ILE A 690 17.72 18.52 -18.83
N GLU A 691 18.78 17.93 -18.31
CA GLU A 691 19.47 16.75 -18.84
C GLU A 691 19.96 15.88 -17.66
N ILE A 692 20.23 14.59 -17.88
CA ILE A 692 20.91 13.75 -16.88
C ILE A 692 22.40 14.05 -16.92
N THR A 693 22.81 15.09 -16.20
CA THR A 693 24.20 15.54 -16.11
C THR A 693 24.48 16.26 -14.80
N THR A 694 25.71 16.12 -14.30
CA THR A 694 26.25 16.90 -13.19
C THR A 694 27.02 18.13 -13.66
N ARG A 695 27.07 18.37 -14.97
CA ARG A 695 27.78 19.52 -15.55
C ARG A 695 26.82 20.70 -15.75
N PRO A 696 27.23 21.91 -15.33
CA PRO A 696 26.46 23.12 -15.57
C PRO A 696 26.38 23.45 -17.06
N ALA A 697 25.34 24.18 -17.44
CA ALA A 697 25.27 24.87 -18.72
C ALA A 697 26.29 26.02 -18.67
N ALA A 698 27.48 25.71 -19.16
CA ALA A 698 28.66 26.56 -19.10
C ALA A 698 28.97 27.11 -20.48
N VAL A 699 29.27 28.40 -20.53
CA VAL A 699 29.61 29.12 -21.74
C VAL A 699 31.02 29.69 -21.63
N PRO A 700 31.98 29.25 -22.44
CA PRO A 700 33.33 29.80 -22.42
C PRO A 700 33.32 31.22 -22.98
N LEU A 701 34.06 32.11 -22.31
CA LEU A 701 34.34 33.48 -22.75
C LEU A 701 35.81 33.58 -23.16
N THR A 702 36.05 33.92 -24.42
CA THR A 702 37.39 34.02 -25.01
C THR A 702 37.70 35.45 -25.43
N ARG A 703 38.96 35.75 -25.73
CA ARG A 703 39.33 37.04 -26.35
C ARG A 703 38.97 37.04 -27.85
N ASP A 704 37.68 37.08 -28.15
CA ASP A 704 37.11 37.10 -29.51
C ASP A 704 36.00 38.15 -29.62
N VAL A 705 35.44 38.34 -30.82
CA VAL A 705 34.25 39.18 -31.03
C VAL A 705 32.97 38.51 -30.54
N ASP A 706 31.93 39.32 -30.36
CA ASP A 706 30.57 38.88 -30.02
C ASP A 706 30.48 38.00 -28.76
N GLN A 707 31.20 38.37 -27.70
CA GLN A 707 31.30 37.59 -26.45
C GLN A 707 30.33 38.06 -25.36
N ALA A 708 29.48 39.06 -25.63
CA ALA A 708 28.57 39.58 -24.61
C ALA A 708 27.43 38.60 -24.29
N ILE A 709 27.04 38.57 -23.03
CA ILE A 709 25.90 37.80 -22.55
C ILE A 709 24.75 38.78 -22.22
N ALA A 710 23.60 38.57 -22.86
CA ALA A 710 22.39 39.33 -22.57
C ALA A 710 21.36 38.46 -21.84
N VAL A 711 21.00 38.89 -20.65
CA VAL A 711 19.92 38.30 -19.86
C VAL A 711 18.67 39.14 -20.06
N VAL A 712 17.61 38.54 -20.62
CA VAL A 712 16.39 39.25 -20.99
C VAL A 712 15.21 38.64 -20.24
N GLY A 713 14.58 39.44 -19.40
CA GLY A 713 13.41 38.98 -18.64
C GLY A 713 12.98 39.94 -17.54
N ARG A 714 11.80 39.70 -17.00
CA ARG A 714 11.26 40.53 -15.90
C ARG A 714 12.09 40.33 -14.62
N SER A 715 12.13 41.37 -13.78
CA SER A 715 12.76 41.29 -12.46
C SER A 715 12.11 40.21 -11.59
N GLY A 716 12.91 39.35 -10.99
CA GLY A 716 12.46 38.24 -10.13
C GLY A 716 13.65 37.40 -9.66
N GLU A 717 13.38 36.36 -8.88
CA GLU A 717 14.43 35.51 -8.28
C GLU A 717 15.29 34.79 -9.35
N GLU A 718 14.71 34.40 -10.48
CA GLU A 718 15.43 33.72 -11.57
C GLU A 718 16.50 34.62 -12.20
N LEU A 719 16.17 35.90 -12.38
CA LEU A 719 17.09 36.91 -12.89
C LEU A 719 18.23 37.15 -11.89
N SER A 720 17.89 37.28 -10.62
CA SER A 720 18.86 37.41 -9.54
C SER A 720 19.82 36.21 -9.47
N ALA A 721 19.28 35.00 -9.61
CA ALA A 721 20.04 33.75 -9.62
C ALA A 721 21.02 33.67 -10.79
N ILE A 722 20.54 33.88 -12.03
CA ILE A 722 21.41 33.83 -13.21
C ILE A 722 22.49 34.90 -13.15
N MET A 723 22.11 36.16 -12.85
CA MET A 723 23.09 37.25 -12.79
C MET A 723 24.14 37.02 -11.70
N SER A 724 23.74 36.52 -10.53
CA SER A 724 24.68 36.18 -9.46
C SER A 724 25.62 35.04 -9.88
N SER A 725 25.07 34.03 -10.55
CA SER A 725 25.86 32.89 -11.07
C SER A 725 26.91 33.36 -12.08
N LEU A 726 26.48 34.11 -13.09
CA LEU A 726 27.36 34.66 -14.12
C LEU A 726 28.50 35.48 -13.50
N VAL A 727 28.19 36.40 -12.57
CA VAL A 727 29.21 37.22 -11.92
C VAL A 727 30.18 36.36 -11.11
N ALA A 728 29.69 35.40 -10.31
CA ALA A 728 30.54 34.55 -9.48
C ALA A 728 31.49 33.68 -10.32
N THR A 729 30.98 32.99 -11.35
CA THR A 729 31.79 32.05 -12.13
C THR A 729 32.74 32.75 -13.10
N ILE A 730 32.31 33.85 -13.72
CA ILE A 730 33.19 34.64 -14.59
C ILE A 730 34.35 35.20 -13.76
N SER A 731 34.05 35.79 -12.60
CA SER A 731 35.08 36.37 -11.71
C SER A 731 36.12 35.34 -11.29
N SER A 732 35.71 34.11 -11.01
CA SER A 732 36.64 33.03 -10.65
C SER A 732 37.65 32.70 -11.75
N GLY A 733 37.27 32.85 -13.01
CA GLY A 733 38.16 32.63 -14.15
C GLY A 733 39.00 33.85 -14.56
N LEU A 734 38.76 35.03 -13.98
CA LEU A 734 39.49 36.24 -14.33
C LEU A 734 40.95 36.21 -13.82
N PRO A 735 41.89 36.87 -14.51
CA PRO A 735 43.23 37.09 -13.97
C PRO A 735 43.21 37.82 -12.63
N ALA A 736 44.16 37.51 -11.75
CA ALA A 736 44.31 38.17 -10.45
C ALA A 736 44.36 39.71 -10.61
N ALA A 737 43.75 40.43 -9.65
CA ALA A 737 43.65 41.89 -9.65
C ALA A 737 42.88 42.52 -10.84
N SER A 738 42.01 41.76 -11.53
CA SER A 738 41.05 42.31 -12.50
C SER A 738 40.05 43.28 -11.86
N ARG A 739 39.36 44.07 -12.69
CA ARG A 739 38.35 45.05 -12.27
C ARG A 739 36.94 44.60 -12.64
N LEU A 740 36.00 44.72 -11.70
CA LEU A 740 34.58 44.52 -11.92
C LEU A 740 33.87 45.88 -11.88
N VAL A 741 33.14 46.22 -12.93
CA VAL A 741 32.36 47.45 -13.02
C VAL A 741 30.89 47.11 -13.09
N VAL A 742 30.11 47.53 -12.10
CA VAL A 742 28.66 47.34 -12.05
C VAL A 742 27.96 48.63 -12.49
N LEU A 743 27.33 48.60 -13.66
CA LEU A 743 26.48 49.68 -14.17
C LEU A 743 25.06 49.49 -13.61
N ASP A 744 24.72 50.24 -12.58
CA ASP A 744 23.53 49.97 -11.77
C ASP A 744 22.33 50.84 -12.16
N GLY A 745 21.53 50.37 -13.12
CA GLY A 745 20.29 51.01 -13.55
C GLY A 745 19.09 50.77 -12.62
N ASP A 746 19.12 49.73 -11.79
CA ASP A 746 18.02 49.38 -10.88
C ASP A 746 18.10 50.10 -9.53
N GLY A 747 19.31 50.45 -9.08
CA GLY A 747 19.60 51.14 -7.84
C GLY A 747 20.04 50.22 -6.70
N LYS A 748 20.86 50.76 -5.79
CA LYS A 748 21.58 50.01 -4.74
C LYS A 748 20.72 49.02 -3.95
N ASP A 749 19.56 49.46 -3.50
CA ASP A 749 18.68 48.66 -2.65
C ASP A 749 17.97 47.54 -3.41
N SER A 750 17.75 47.71 -4.72
CA SER A 750 17.06 46.74 -5.57
C SER A 750 17.97 45.61 -6.07
N THR A 751 19.28 45.68 -5.83
CA THR A 751 20.24 44.65 -6.25
C THR A 751 21.06 44.06 -5.09
N GLN A 752 20.54 44.13 -3.85
CA GLN A 752 21.21 43.53 -2.69
C GLN A 752 21.49 42.03 -2.88
N TRP A 753 20.66 41.34 -3.67
CA TRP A 753 20.85 39.94 -4.06
C TRP A 753 22.19 39.66 -4.74
N LEU A 754 22.85 40.65 -5.38
CA LEU A 754 24.14 40.46 -6.06
C LEU A 754 25.34 40.57 -5.10
N LEU A 755 25.15 41.11 -3.89
CA LEU A 755 26.24 41.36 -2.94
C LEU A 755 27.10 40.12 -2.63
N PRO A 756 26.54 38.91 -2.45
CA PRO A 756 27.36 37.71 -2.23
C PRO A 756 28.33 37.43 -3.38
N ALA A 757 27.90 37.60 -4.63
CA ALA A 757 28.74 37.40 -5.81
C ALA A 757 29.85 38.46 -5.94
N LEU A 758 29.55 39.72 -5.59
CA LEU A 758 30.57 40.79 -5.56
C LEU A 758 31.59 40.55 -4.44
N ALA A 759 31.15 40.18 -3.24
CA ALA A 759 32.02 39.84 -2.12
C ALA A 759 32.91 38.61 -2.44
N HIS A 760 32.42 37.68 -3.25
CA HIS A 760 33.24 36.60 -3.79
C HIS A 760 34.35 37.11 -4.72
N ALA A 761 34.03 37.99 -5.66
CA ALA A 761 35.04 38.60 -6.52
C ALA A 761 36.10 39.40 -5.73
N GLU A 762 35.70 40.13 -4.68
CA GLU A 762 36.63 40.84 -3.79
C GLU A 762 37.57 39.89 -3.05
N ARG A 763 37.09 38.73 -2.58
CA ARG A 763 37.94 37.71 -1.94
C ARG A 763 38.95 37.08 -2.89
N LEU A 764 38.64 37.02 -4.18
CA LEU A 764 39.58 36.62 -5.23
C LEU A 764 40.62 37.72 -5.56
N GLY A 765 40.52 38.89 -4.93
CA GLY A 765 41.44 40.01 -5.09
C GLY A 765 41.08 40.99 -6.21
N HIS A 766 39.84 40.93 -6.73
CA HIS A 766 39.36 41.87 -7.74
C HIS A 766 38.86 43.17 -7.12
N THR A 767 38.95 44.28 -7.86
CA THR A 767 38.39 45.57 -7.45
C THR A 767 36.97 45.72 -7.97
N VAL A 768 36.00 45.98 -7.09
CA VAL A 768 34.60 46.18 -7.49
C VAL A 768 34.25 47.67 -7.45
N GLN A 769 33.83 48.22 -8.58
CA GLN A 769 33.35 49.59 -8.72
C GLN A 769 31.88 49.57 -9.14
N ARG A 770 31.01 50.29 -8.41
CA ARG A 770 29.59 50.42 -8.75
C ARG A 770 29.30 51.83 -9.22
N ILE A 771 28.71 51.96 -10.41
CA ILE A 771 28.35 53.23 -11.04
C ILE A 771 26.83 53.43 -10.87
N PRO A 772 26.39 54.51 -10.20
CA PRO A 772 24.97 54.77 -9.98
C PRO A 772 24.27 55.13 -11.28
N ARG A 773 22.98 54.81 -11.39
CA ARG A 773 22.13 55.01 -12.58
C ARG A 773 22.35 56.34 -13.31
N GLN A 774 22.46 57.46 -12.59
CA GLN A 774 22.60 58.80 -13.19
C GLN A 774 23.96 59.05 -13.85
N GLU A 775 24.98 58.28 -13.47
CA GLU A 775 26.36 58.45 -13.95
C GLU A 775 26.74 57.38 -14.99
N VAL A 776 25.85 56.42 -15.28
CA VAL A 776 26.14 55.29 -16.19
C VAL A 776 26.50 55.77 -17.59
N SER A 777 25.71 56.68 -18.18
CA SER A 777 25.96 57.16 -19.55
C SER A 777 27.28 57.92 -19.64
N ASP A 778 27.50 58.85 -18.71
CA ASP A 778 28.74 59.64 -18.62
C ASP A 778 29.97 58.74 -18.40
N TYR A 779 29.89 57.74 -17.51
CA TYR A 779 30.96 56.80 -17.27
C TYR A 779 31.30 55.99 -18.52
N LEU A 780 30.29 55.49 -19.24
CA LEU A 780 30.50 54.76 -20.48
C LEU A 780 31.27 55.60 -21.50
N MET A 781 30.84 56.85 -21.73
CA MET A 781 31.43 57.71 -22.76
C MET A 781 32.81 58.25 -22.37
N THR A 782 32.99 58.66 -21.12
CA THR A 782 34.20 59.39 -20.70
C THR A 782 35.29 58.49 -20.13
N THR A 783 34.91 57.35 -19.55
CA THR A 783 35.82 56.47 -18.81
C THR A 783 35.98 55.11 -19.48
N LEU A 784 34.87 54.44 -19.81
CA LEU A 784 34.95 53.10 -20.38
C LEU A 784 35.38 53.11 -21.84
N ASP A 785 34.81 53.98 -22.68
CA ASP A 785 35.09 54.00 -24.12
C ASP A 785 36.57 54.18 -24.47
N PRO A 786 37.32 55.12 -23.86
CA PRO A 786 38.76 55.21 -24.08
C PRO A 786 39.50 53.96 -23.60
N ALA A 787 39.05 53.36 -22.49
CA ALA A 787 39.67 52.19 -21.87
C ALA A 787 39.37 50.87 -22.59
N ILE A 788 38.41 50.82 -23.54
CA ILE A 788 38.13 49.59 -24.31
C ILE A 788 39.40 49.13 -25.04
N ALA A 789 40.27 50.03 -25.48
CA ALA A 789 41.49 49.70 -26.20
C ALA A 789 42.68 49.28 -25.29
N ASP A 790 42.58 49.47 -23.97
CA ASP A 790 43.65 49.12 -23.03
C ASP A 790 43.81 47.58 -22.94
N ASP A 791 44.88 47.07 -22.34
CA ASP A 791 45.08 45.60 -22.16
C ASP A 791 44.78 45.15 -20.70
N ASP A 792 43.97 45.91 -19.97
CA ASP A 792 43.43 45.50 -18.66
C ASP A 792 42.24 44.54 -18.81
N THR A 793 42.06 43.64 -17.83
CA THR A 793 40.90 42.73 -17.82
C THR A 793 39.80 43.29 -16.95
N VAL A 794 38.63 43.51 -17.56
CA VAL A 794 37.47 44.15 -16.91
C VAL A 794 36.22 43.31 -17.17
N LEU A 795 35.48 43.00 -16.11
CA LEU A 795 34.12 42.48 -16.23
C LEU A 795 33.12 43.61 -15.99
N VAL A 796 32.37 43.95 -17.03
CA VAL A 796 31.30 44.96 -16.99
C VAL A 796 29.96 44.27 -16.80
N VAL A 797 29.26 44.60 -15.72
CA VAL A 797 27.97 44.02 -15.34
C VAL A 797 26.89 45.09 -15.40
N GLY A 798 26.00 45.01 -16.38
CA GLY A 798 24.86 45.90 -16.53
C GLY A 798 23.60 45.38 -15.84
N LEU A 799 23.09 46.12 -14.87
CA LEU A 799 21.84 45.79 -14.15
C LEU A 799 20.74 46.76 -14.57
N GLY A 800 19.59 46.22 -15.00
CA GLY A 800 18.43 47.04 -15.33
C GLY A 800 18.70 48.15 -16.35
N LEU A 801 19.49 47.86 -17.39
CA LEU A 801 20.00 48.90 -18.30
C LEU A 801 18.89 49.70 -18.99
N HIS A 802 17.73 49.08 -19.23
CA HIS A 802 16.50 49.70 -19.73
C HIS A 802 16.00 50.90 -18.89
N ARG A 803 16.50 51.09 -17.66
CA ARG A 803 16.15 52.23 -16.79
C ARG A 803 17.08 53.43 -16.96
N VAL A 804 18.21 53.29 -17.64
CA VAL A 804 19.16 54.39 -17.89
C VAL A 804 18.62 55.22 -19.05
N ALA A 805 17.95 56.33 -18.73
CA ALA A 805 17.12 57.08 -19.70
C ALA A 805 17.92 57.82 -20.78
N ASP A 806 19.14 58.20 -20.46
CA ASP A 806 20.08 58.97 -21.28
C ASP A 806 21.07 58.10 -22.07
N LEU A 807 20.90 56.77 -22.02
CA LEU A 807 21.82 55.82 -22.64
C LEU A 807 21.84 55.94 -24.18
N VAL A 808 20.68 56.16 -24.79
CA VAL A 808 20.53 56.34 -26.25
C VAL A 808 20.66 57.80 -26.69
N THR A 809 20.73 58.74 -25.74
CA THR A 809 20.82 60.17 -26.05
C THR A 809 22.19 60.48 -26.64
N GLU A 810 22.19 61.14 -27.80
CA GLU A 810 23.40 61.63 -28.45
C GLU A 810 23.92 62.89 -27.76
N HIS A 811 25.19 62.86 -27.34
CA HIS A 811 25.91 63.96 -26.75
C HIS A 811 26.99 64.44 -27.73
N SER A 812 27.09 65.75 -27.91
CA SER A 812 28.15 66.38 -28.70
C SER A 812 29.51 66.11 -28.05
N LEU A 813 30.47 65.56 -28.79
CA LEU A 813 31.83 65.34 -28.27
C LEU A 813 32.57 66.66 -28.03
N ASP A 814 32.14 67.74 -28.68
CA ASP A 814 32.56 69.12 -28.42
C ASP A 814 31.30 70.00 -28.27
N PRO A 815 30.95 70.44 -27.04
CA PRO A 815 29.78 71.28 -26.79
C PRO A 815 29.82 72.65 -27.48
N ASP A 816 31.03 73.13 -27.82
CA ASP A 816 31.26 74.44 -28.44
C ASP A 816 31.28 74.36 -29.98
N ASN A 817 31.23 73.16 -30.56
CA ASN A 817 31.22 72.91 -32.00
C ASN A 817 29.94 72.18 -32.45
N PRO A 818 28.99 72.88 -33.11
CA PRO A 818 27.72 72.29 -33.56
C PRO A 818 27.86 71.27 -34.70
N PHE A 819 29.06 71.05 -35.23
CA PHE A 819 29.37 70.02 -36.23
C PHE A 819 30.22 68.87 -35.66
N SER A 820 30.37 68.79 -34.34
CA SER A 820 31.13 67.70 -33.72
C SER A 820 30.38 66.37 -33.81
N ASP A 821 31.14 65.29 -33.92
CA ASP A 821 30.57 63.94 -33.88
C ASP A 821 29.82 63.73 -32.56
N THR A 822 28.70 63.01 -32.61
CA THR A 822 27.92 62.67 -31.43
C THR A 822 28.26 61.28 -30.93
N ALA A 823 28.24 61.11 -29.61
CA ALA A 823 28.40 59.81 -28.95
C ALA A 823 27.25 59.57 -27.98
N SER A 824 26.88 58.30 -27.81
CA SER A 824 25.89 57.88 -26.82
C SER A 824 26.43 56.70 -26.02
N GLY A 825 25.98 56.53 -24.77
CA GLY A 825 26.35 55.37 -23.96
C GLY A 825 25.98 54.04 -24.63
N ALA A 826 24.88 54.00 -25.39
CA ALA A 826 24.46 52.85 -26.18
C ALA A 826 25.46 52.52 -27.30
N ALA A 827 26.04 53.52 -27.97
CA ALA A 827 27.09 53.29 -28.96
C ALA A 827 28.35 52.66 -28.34
N VAL A 828 28.73 53.09 -27.12
CA VAL A 828 29.82 52.49 -26.36
C VAL A 828 29.50 51.05 -25.97
N LEU A 829 28.29 50.77 -25.47
CA LEU A 829 27.88 49.40 -25.13
C LEU A 829 27.92 48.46 -26.34
N ARG A 830 27.51 48.92 -27.52
CA ARG A 830 27.63 48.14 -28.77
C ARG A 830 29.09 47.83 -29.11
N ARG A 831 30.00 48.80 -28.98
CA ARG A 831 31.45 48.57 -29.18
C ARG A 831 32.01 47.59 -28.14
N LEU A 832 31.65 47.77 -26.88
CA LEU A 832 32.04 46.90 -25.78
C LEU A 832 31.59 45.46 -26.03
N ALA A 833 30.33 45.24 -26.42
CA ALA A 833 29.80 43.92 -26.70
C ALA A 833 30.45 43.27 -27.92
N LYS A 834 30.67 44.04 -28.99
CA LYS A 834 31.19 43.56 -30.27
C LYS A 834 32.67 43.20 -30.22
N SER A 835 33.49 44.06 -29.62
CA SER A 835 34.97 43.92 -29.69
C SER A 835 35.67 44.06 -28.35
N GLY A 836 34.99 44.39 -27.26
CA GLY A 836 35.63 44.58 -25.95
C GLY A 836 36.37 43.34 -25.45
N ALA A 837 35.86 42.14 -25.73
CA ALA A 837 36.51 40.92 -25.28
C ALA A 837 37.88 40.68 -25.94
N LEU A 838 38.13 41.20 -27.15
CA LEU A 838 39.46 41.13 -27.81
C LEU A 838 40.57 41.74 -26.93
N THR A 839 40.23 42.78 -26.17
CA THR A 839 41.13 43.51 -25.26
C THR A 839 40.87 43.15 -23.78
N GLY A 840 40.13 42.07 -23.51
CA GLY A 840 39.87 41.58 -22.15
C GLY A 840 38.69 42.23 -21.42
N LYS A 841 37.79 42.94 -22.11
CA LYS A 841 36.58 43.55 -21.53
C LYS A 841 35.39 42.63 -21.79
N PHE A 842 34.96 41.90 -20.76
CA PHE A 842 33.80 41.02 -20.85
C PHE A 842 32.55 41.76 -20.39
N PHE A 843 31.43 41.56 -21.08
CA PHE A 843 30.18 42.27 -20.80
C PHE A 843 29.02 41.30 -20.58
N VAL A 844 28.34 41.50 -19.45
CA VAL A 844 27.08 40.83 -19.11
C VAL A 844 26.05 41.91 -18.82
N GLY A 845 24.91 41.89 -19.49
CA GLY A 845 23.87 42.90 -19.33
C GLY A 845 22.49 42.31 -19.12
N ASN A 846 21.64 43.04 -18.39
CA ASN A 846 20.24 42.68 -18.12
C ASN A 846 19.25 43.72 -18.68
N TRP A 847 18.21 43.23 -19.37
CA TRP A 847 17.06 43.99 -19.86
C TRP A 847 15.74 43.32 -19.52
N THR A 848 14.66 44.10 -19.46
CA THR A 848 13.31 43.57 -19.14
C THR A 848 12.61 42.91 -20.32
N ASN A 849 12.94 43.29 -21.55
CA ASN A 849 12.33 42.78 -22.78
C ASN A 849 13.28 43.00 -23.97
N LEU A 850 13.00 42.32 -25.09
CA LEU A 850 13.83 42.41 -26.30
C LEU A 850 13.76 43.78 -26.99
N ARG A 851 12.68 44.53 -26.79
CA ARG A 851 12.53 45.87 -27.39
C ARG A 851 13.59 46.83 -26.87
N THR A 852 13.71 46.95 -25.54
CA THR A 852 14.69 47.81 -24.88
C THR A 852 16.12 47.34 -25.13
N LEU A 853 16.33 46.02 -25.23
CA LEU A 853 17.61 45.48 -25.67
C LEU A 853 17.97 45.96 -27.09
N SER A 854 17.04 45.84 -28.04
CA SER A 854 17.26 46.26 -29.43
C SER A 854 17.44 47.78 -29.58
N GLU A 855 16.79 48.59 -28.74
CA GLU A 855 17.03 50.05 -28.69
C GLU A 855 18.50 50.34 -28.29
N HIS A 856 19.03 49.63 -27.30
CA HIS A 856 20.39 49.85 -26.80
C HIS A 856 21.45 49.21 -27.70
N MET A 857 21.21 48.00 -28.20
CA MET A 857 22.19 47.17 -28.93
C MET A 857 22.03 47.23 -30.46
N GLY A 858 21.00 47.91 -30.96
CA GLY A 858 20.62 47.95 -32.37
C GLY A 858 19.74 46.76 -32.76
N ASN A 859 19.08 46.85 -33.92
CA ASN A 859 18.14 45.82 -34.39
C ASN A 859 18.78 44.44 -34.60
N ASN A 860 20.07 44.41 -34.98
CA ASN A 860 20.83 43.16 -35.12
C ASN A 860 21.45 42.69 -33.79
N ARG A 861 21.27 43.46 -32.71
CA ARG A 861 21.79 43.17 -31.36
C ARG A 861 23.30 42.83 -31.39
N GLU A 862 24.05 43.71 -32.07
CA GLU A 862 25.46 43.49 -32.38
C GLU A 862 26.27 43.21 -31.10
N GLY A 863 27.18 42.23 -31.16
CA GLY A 863 28.05 41.90 -30.04
C GLY A 863 27.51 40.87 -29.04
N ILE A 864 26.22 40.52 -29.11
CA ILE A 864 25.64 39.54 -28.19
C ILE A 864 25.83 38.13 -28.75
N GLY A 865 26.71 37.36 -28.12
CA GLY A 865 26.91 35.95 -28.46
C GLY A 865 25.91 35.03 -27.78
N VAL A 866 25.45 35.39 -26.58
CA VAL A 866 24.64 34.51 -25.73
C VAL A 866 23.41 35.24 -25.23
N PHE A 867 22.25 34.62 -25.40
CA PHE A 867 20.98 35.08 -24.86
C PHE A 867 20.50 34.15 -23.74
N ALA A 868 20.13 34.71 -22.60
CA ALA A 868 19.43 34.02 -21.53
C ALA A 868 18.04 34.64 -21.35
N LEU A 869 17.01 33.94 -21.81
CA LEU A 869 15.62 34.41 -21.82
C LEU A 869 14.87 33.88 -20.58
N LEU A 870 14.25 34.80 -19.84
CA LEU A 870 13.59 34.56 -18.55
C LEU A 870 12.17 35.13 -18.55
N GLY A 871 11.16 34.26 -18.58
CA GLY A 871 9.75 34.71 -18.48
C GLY A 871 9.33 35.73 -19.53
N VAL A 872 9.96 35.73 -20.71
CA VAL A 872 9.61 36.60 -21.84
C VAL A 872 8.28 36.17 -22.47
N GLY A 873 7.60 37.08 -23.17
CA GLY A 873 6.36 36.76 -23.88
C GLY A 873 6.60 35.83 -25.07
N ALA A 874 5.57 35.09 -25.50
CA ALA A 874 5.69 34.12 -26.60
C ALA A 874 6.10 34.74 -27.95
N GLU A 875 5.73 35.99 -28.21
CA GLU A 875 6.19 36.73 -29.41
C GLU A 875 7.69 37.02 -29.34
N GLU A 876 8.16 37.58 -28.22
CA GLU A 876 9.58 37.86 -27.99
C GLU A 876 10.41 36.57 -28.02
N TYR A 877 9.93 35.50 -27.40
CA TYR A 877 10.59 34.19 -27.39
C TYR A 877 10.84 33.68 -28.82
N ARG A 878 9.81 33.75 -29.68
CA ARG A 878 9.88 33.32 -31.08
C ARG A 878 10.66 34.28 -31.98
N GLU A 879 10.78 35.55 -31.61
CA GLU A 879 11.64 36.51 -32.31
C GLU A 879 13.12 36.11 -32.21
N VAL A 880 13.54 35.52 -31.08
CA VAL A 880 14.93 35.06 -30.88
C VAL A 880 15.15 33.64 -31.43
N LEU A 881 14.24 32.72 -31.10
CA LEU A 881 14.43 31.28 -31.30
C LEU A 881 13.73 30.75 -32.56
N GLY A 882 12.91 31.57 -33.21
CA GLY A 882 12.16 31.23 -34.41
C GLY A 882 10.68 30.90 -34.15
N PRO A 883 9.86 30.85 -35.22
CA PRO A 883 8.39 30.82 -35.12
C PRO A 883 7.82 29.55 -34.48
N TYR A 884 8.59 28.47 -34.44
CA TYR A 884 8.17 27.17 -33.90
C TYR A 884 8.70 26.89 -32.49
N ALA A 885 9.46 27.83 -31.90
CA ALA A 885 10.03 27.64 -30.57
C ALA A 885 8.91 27.55 -29.50
N ALA A 886 9.02 26.53 -28.65
CA ALA A 886 8.10 26.28 -27.56
C ALA A 886 8.66 26.88 -26.25
N MET A 887 7.84 27.63 -25.53
CA MET A 887 8.28 28.22 -24.25
C MET A 887 8.42 27.13 -23.18
N PRO A 888 9.45 27.21 -22.32
CA PRO A 888 9.58 26.30 -21.20
C PRO A 888 8.41 26.48 -20.23
N SER A 889 7.86 25.37 -19.74
CA SER A 889 6.80 25.36 -18.73
C SER A 889 7.39 25.24 -17.31
N GLY A 890 6.92 26.08 -16.39
CA GLY A 890 7.32 26.06 -14.98
C GLY A 890 8.39 27.11 -14.63
N SER A 891 8.63 27.29 -13.34
CA SER A 891 9.61 28.20 -12.76
C SER A 891 10.28 27.50 -11.57
N PRO A 892 11.59 27.66 -11.32
CA PRO A 892 12.52 28.60 -11.98
C PRO A 892 13.12 28.06 -13.29
N ARG A 893 12.99 28.74 -14.44
CA ARG A 893 13.50 28.28 -15.75
C ARG A 893 14.02 29.41 -16.64
N ALA A 894 15.09 29.14 -17.37
CA ALA A 894 15.64 30.03 -18.40
C ALA A 894 15.94 29.29 -19.68
N THR A 895 15.83 29.97 -20.82
CA THR A 895 16.29 29.44 -22.11
C THR A 895 17.58 30.12 -22.50
N VAL A 896 18.62 29.33 -22.75
CA VAL A 896 19.94 29.79 -23.15
C VAL A 896 20.15 29.47 -24.62
N LEU A 897 20.56 30.47 -25.38
CA LEU A 897 20.95 30.34 -26.78
C LEU A 897 22.38 30.88 -26.93
N ASP A 898 23.29 30.04 -27.42
CA ASP A 898 24.63 30.45 -27.84
C ASP A 898 24.67 30.56 -29.37
N GLY A 899 24.56 31.80 -29.87
CA GLY A 899 24.52 32.09 -31.29
C GLY A 899 25.87 31.97 -32.00
N ARG A 900 26.97 31.76 -31.27
CA ARG A 900 28.33 31.76 -31.83
C ARG A 900 28.69 30.44 -32.51
N PHE A 901 28.18 29.32 -31.99
CA PHE A 901 28.55 27.97 -32.45
C PHE A 901 27.41 27.23 -33.17
N GLY A 902 26.25 27.87 -33.33
CA GLY A 902 25.06 27.22 -33.88
C GLY A 902 24.52 26.12 -32.95
N ASP A 903 24.81 26.23 -31.65
CA ASP A 903 24.32 25.30 -30.65
C ASP A 903 22.79 25.40 -30.51
N PRO A 904 22.09 24.27 -30.32
CA PRO A 904 20.66 24.29 -30.09
C PRO A 904 20.35 25.03 -28.78
N GLU A 905 19.17 25.65 -28.73
CA GLU A 905 18.64 26.26 -27.52
C GLU A 905 18.57 25.25 -26.37
N ARG A 906 18.89 25.70 -25.16
CA ARG A 906 18.94 24.88 -23.95
C ARG A 906 18.07 25.47 -22.87
N VAL A 907 17.17 24.67 -22.31
CA VAL A 907 16.43 25.07 -21.10
C VAL A 907 17.27 24.68 -19.87
N VAL A 908 17.51 25.65 -19.01
CA VAL A 908 18.29 25.49 -17.78
C VAL A 908 17.46 25.86 -16.55
N VAL A 909 17.79 25.25 -15.42
CA VAL A 909 17.34 25.59 -14.08
C VAL A 909 18.42 26.47 -13.44
N PRO A 910 18.15 27.75 -13.17
CA PRO A 910 19.11 28.62 -12.50
C PRO A 910 19.58 28.03 -11.16
N PHE A 911 20.81 28.33 -10.76
CA PHE A 911 21.33 27.92 -9.45
C PHE A 911 20.61 28.65 -8.32
N ALA A 912 20.48 28.00 -7.17
CA ALA A 912 19.97 28.62 -5.97
C ALA A 912 20.87 29.80 -5.59
N MET A 913 20.27 30.86 -5.04
CA MET A 913 21.07 31.95 -4.49
C MET A 913 22.02 31.37 -3.44
N PRO A 914 23.33 31.55 -3.58
CA PRO A 914 24.27 30.91 -2.68
C PRO A 914 24.12 31.52 -1.28
N GLU A 915 23.61 30.73 -0.32
CA GLU A 915 23.57 31.09 1.10
C GLU A 915 24.98 31.22 1.70
N SER A 916 25.98 30.59 1.06
CA SER A 916 27.34 30.37 1.59
C SER A 916 28.45 30.63 0.56
N LEU A 917 28.39 31.74 -0.19
CA LEU A 917 29.65 32.26 -0.74
C LEU A 917 30.58 32.65 0.41
N GLU A 918 30.09 32.97 1.61
CA GLU A 918 30.89 33.01 2.84
C GLU A 918 31.53 31.65 3.09
N GLY A 919 32.86 31.58 2.98
CA GLY A 919 33.58 30.31 2.91
C GLY A 919 33.34 29.40 4.11
N SER A 920 33.14 28.12 3.82
CA SER A 920 33.61 27.05 4.70
C SER A 920 35.13 27.21 4.84
N SER A 921 35.54 27.73 5.99
CA SER A 921 36.91 27.75 6.50
C SER A 921 37.53 26.36 6.57
#